data_AF-A0A553A1F6-F1
#
_entry.id   AF-A0A553A1F6-F1
#
_cell.length_a   1.000
_cell.length_b   1.000
_cell.length_c   1.000
_cell.angle_alpha   90.00
_cell.angle_beta   90.00
_cell.angle_gamma   90.00
#
_symmetry.space_group_name_H-M   'P 1'
#
loop_
_entity.id
_entity.type
_entity.pdbx_description
1 polymer ?
#
loop_
_entity_poly.entity_id
_entity_poly.type
_entity_poly.pdbx_seq_one_letter_code
_entity_poly.pdbx_strand_id
1 'polypeptide(L)'
;MPDISDLTYFTVVRTVSPVPTGALTADVTFEAQVTRGLALQADLSDDVIEILARPVHARIVDGVLMKDGTPGVELLSAAEVAIDGGFSYTATFKNVRVDGVQVATRDAFKDLTFEALDAAGIFDLKDAAPIVASTAVPMARGPVGPVGVDGVQPSTDGLSAEFTRGTGPSKTVVGSVPFAPASVDSLLQATTVGKAVAKAANGDAALTAQGVTTVGKSVAKAADAAAARLAVGLNAVNNTADADKPVSTAQAAALASQVTVKKGDPWRSVVFAAPAANDIPTVTINAASQISGGTTISPTTDYFGDTHFRYDGAPSVETGTGGVQPPSSSTKGIVYELSAETVLSSMSTVEFAFSTRPTVTTLAVRVIVDDVWVNTYALQFSGLTVNTMYYLKLTFPTARPRRVKVEAAGMYRFGGVIVPSGGNATRPPGEVVKRAVINWDSYGAGAGGNTTTDPTTNGSTKIETAPHYVARMLECDSVINVSVGGTGWVNNGGAGKSTFGERVPEILACNPHIVLLGGSINDTASSATYDQVYAAVTAVLAQLEGVPVVVLTGPERDTAASATYATYNNAIRDAAAQYKRIFVDTLDTIKGSLYNAADGVHPSAYAHFAVLAAKLYDGISRVALDQRVAAEVAARVSTDLTLTASPSSVANTGASVTLTATQSVQRAGVVDFFANGVLLNTSTVSSGVAAYTTSSLAAGSYTLSARFRPTNPLQVKSAFSNTLAYSITSNLGFVDHFAVDGALTSTENGKAYAALGTVTGTASGGSAGLTTSGGTAYLVADAGTPNGTFSVKWVGGSSITAAQIALRASSNSNLLRLRITGGNLVLQQVVSNTSTDLASVTGGTWANGDTISVILNGDLITVQKNGTNITGLVNISCSQWNTLTKFGIGHATGTNIVLFDDLQFVA
;
A
#
# COMPACT_ATOMS: atom_id res chain seq x y z
N MET A 1 30.31 -15.11 -9.17
CA MET A 1 28.93 -15.65 -9.20
C MET A 1 28.31 -15.12 -10.48
N PRO A 2 27.57 -15.93 -11.26
CA PRO A 2 27.03 -15.48 -12.54
C PRO A 2 26.00 -14.37 -12.33
N ASP A 3 25.99 -13.41 -13.25
CA ASP A 3 25.01 -12.33 -13.29
C ASP A 3 23.64 -12.88 -13.71
N ILE A 4 22.56 -12.30 -13.20
CA ILE A 4 21.17 -12.77 -13.42
C ILE A 4 20.35 -11.65 -14.09
N SER A 5 21.02 -10.80 -14.87
CA SER A 5 20.41 -9.70 -15.64
C SER A 5 19.70 -10.15 -16.92
N ASP A 6 20.02 -11.33 -17.44
CA ASP A 6 19.75 -11.71 -18.83
C ASP A 6 18.55 -12.67 -18.97
N LEU A 7 17.41 -12.28 -18.41
CA LEU A 7 16.13 -12.97 -18.59
C LEU A 7 15.14 -12.11 -19.38
N THR A 8 15.22 -12.22 -20.69
CA THR A 8 14.22 -11.70 -21.64
C THR A 8 13.45 -12.89 -22.23
N TYR A 9 12.12 -12.91 -22.12
CA TYR A 9 11.29 -13.97 -22.71
C TYR A 9 10.30 -13.41 -23.74
N PHE A 10 10.12 -14.16 -24.83
CA PHE A 10 9.49 -13.72 -26.06
C PHE A 10 8.02 -14.08 -26.17
N THR A 11 7.29 -13.27 -26.93
CA THR A 11 5.92 -13.55 -27.35
C THR A 11 5.92 -14.63 -28.44
N VAL A 12 5.35 -15.81 -28.16
CA VAL A 12 4.95 -16.73 -29.23
C VAL A 12 3.70 -16.18 -29.91
N VAL A 13 3.89 -15.42 -31.00
CA VAL A 13 2.78 -14.99 -31.85
C VAL A 13 2.33 -16.20 -32.67
N ARG A 14 1.17 -16.78 -32.36
CA ARG A 14 0.52 -17.66 -33.33
C ARG A 14 -1.01 -17.77 -33.23
N THR A 15 -1.66 -17.32 -34.28
CA THR A 15 -2.99 -17.78 -34.68
C THR A 15 -2.85 -19.23 -35.16
N VAL A 16 -3.41 -20.20 -34.42
CA VAL A 16 -3.34 -21.63 -34.79
C VAL A 16 -4.75 -22.13 -35.11
N SER A 17 -4.98 -22.49 -36.38
CA SER A 17 -6.15 -23.29 -36.76
C SER A 17 -6.01 -24.70 -36.18
N PRO A 18 -7.09 -25.41 -35.82
CA PRO A 18 -7.09 -26.37 -34.72
C PRO A 18 -6.05 -27.48 -34.84
N VAL A 19 -5.18 -27.58 -33.83
CA VAL A 19 -4.23 -28.68 -33.65
C VAL A 19 -5.00 -29.98 -33.42
N PRO A 20 -4.63 -31.10 -34.05
CA PRO A 20 -5.25 -32.40 -33.76
C PRO A 20 -5.09 -32.80 -32.30
N THR A 21 -6.17 -33.26 -31.66
CA THR A 21 -6.14 -33.82 -30.31
C THR A 21 -5.56 -35.24 -30.35
N GLY A 22 -4.34 -35.44 -29.84
CA GLY A 22 -3.70 -36.76 -29.74
C GLY A 22 -2.19 -36.65 -29.44
N ALA A 23 -1.55 -37.79 -29.17
CA ALA A 23 -0.11 -37.88 -28.92
C ALA A 23 0.68 -37.61 -30.22
N LEU A 24 1.36 -36.47 -30.27
CA LEU A 24 2.10 -36.01 -31.45
C LEU A 24 3.51 -36.60 -31.48
N THR A 25 3.87 -37.25 -32.59
CA THR A 25 5.24 -37.66 -32.91
C THR A 25 5.63 -37.09 -34.27
N ALA A 26 6.82 -36.48 -34.40
CA ALA A 26 7.29 -35.95 -35.68
C ALA A 26 8.82 -35.88 -35.72
N ASP A 27 9.43 -36.06 -36.88
CA ASP A 27 10.84 -35.76 -37.08
C ASP A 27 10.96 -34.29 -37.51
N VAL A 28 11.85 -33.51 -36.90
CA VAL A 28 11.98 -32.07 -37.09
C VAL A 28 13.40 -31.74 -37.55
N THR A 29 13.52 -30.91 -38.58
CA THR A 29 14.82 -30.37 -39.02
C THR A 29 14.75 -28.84 -38.95
N PHE A 30 15.67 -28.23 -38.21
CA PHE A 30 15.83 -26.78 -38.17
C PHE A 30 16.91 -26.36 -39.16
N GLU A 31 16.58 -25.45 -40.07
CA GLU A 31 17.49 -24.86 -41.04
C GLU A 31 17.57 -23.35 -40.78
N ALA A 32 18.78 -22.81 -40.58
CA ALA A 32 18.98 -21.38 -40.36
C ALA A 32 18.76 -20.59 -41.65
N GLN A 33 18.06 -19.45 -41.55
CA GLN A 33 17.97 -18.47 -42.62
C GLN A 33 18.62 -17.15 -42.18
N VAL A 34 19.70 -16.81 -42.89
CA VAL A 34 20.44 -15.54 -42.71
C VAL A 34 19.71 -14.44 -43.48
N THR A 35 18.92 -13.65 -42.76
CA THR A 35 18.21 -12.50 -43.33
C THR A 35 19.22 -11.39 -43.64
N ARG A 36 19.59 -11.20 -44.91
CA ARG A 36 20.52 -10.12 -45.34
C ARG A 36 19.90 -8.73 -45.15
N GLY A 37 20.15 -8.11 -44.00
CA GLY A 37 19.81 -6.72 -43.71
C GLY A 37 20.94 -6.02 -42.95
N LEU A 38 21.63 -5.09 -43.64
CA LEU A 38 22.58 -4.09 -43.13
C LEU A 38 23.75 -4.58 -42.24
N ALA A 39 24.98 -4.34 -42.72
CA ALA A 39 26.28 -4.42 -42.02
C ALA A 39 26.89 -5.80 -41.64
N LEU A 40 26.16 -6.92 -41.73
CA LEU A 40 26.71 -8.26 -41.43
C LEU A 40 27.55 -8.88 -42.57
N GLN A 41 28.75 -8.33 -42.84
CA GLN A 41 29.72 -8.98 -43.75
C GLN A 41 31.21 -8.74 -43.43
N ALA A 42 31.55 -8.21 -42.25
CA ALA A 42 32.94 -7.85 -41.92
C ALA A 42 33.70 -8.88 -41.05
N ASP A 43 33.08 -9.43 -40.00
CA ASP A 43 33.83 -10.08 -38.89
C ASP A 43 33.42 -11.54 -38.56
N LEU A 44 32.58 -12.19 -39.38
CA LEU A 44 32.32 -13.64 -39.23
C LEU A 44 33.32 -14.43 -40.08
N SER A 45 34.07 -15.35 -39.47
CA SER A 45 34.92 -16.28 -40.22
C SER A 45 34.07 -17.27 -41.03
N ASP A 46 34.62 -17.77 -42.14
CA ASP A 46 33.95 -18.77 -42.98
C ASP A 46 33.54 -20.01 -42.18
N ASP A 47 34.31 -20.38 -41.15
CA ASP A 47 34.00 -21.49 -40.22
C ASP A 47 32.70 -21.27 -39.43
N VAL A 48 32.43 -20.04 -38.97
CA VAL A 48 31.19 -19.71 -38.23
C VAL A 48 29.98 -19.75 -39.16
N ILE A 49 30.14 -19.31 -40.41
CA ILE A 49 29.11 -19.42 -41.45
C ILE A 49 28.82 -20.90 -41.77
N GLU A 50 29.86 -21.75 -41.82
CA GLU A 50 29.68 -23.19 -42.04
C GLU A 50 28.98 -23.90 -40.86
N ILE A 51 29.24 -23.48 -39.62
CA ILE A 51 28.56 -23.99 -38.42
C ILE A 51 27.08 -23.58 -38.42
N LEU A 52 26.77 -22.31 -38.69
CA LEU A 52 25.40 -21.77 -38.74
C LEU A 52 24.54 -22.41 -39.83
N ALA A 53 25.14 -22.90 -40.93
CA ALA A 53 24.42 -23.48 -42.06
C ALA A 53 24.05 -24.96 -41.91
N ARG A 54 24.46 -25.65 -40.84
CA ARG A 54 24.22 -27.10 -40.67
C ARG A 54 22.81 -27.38 -40.10
N PRO A 55 21.98 -28.20 -40.76
CA PRO A 55 20.64 -28.51 -40.26
C PRO A 55 20.69 -29.26 -38.93
N VAL A 56 19.91 -28.81 -37.94
CA VAL A 56 19.77 -29.51 -36.65
C VAL A 56 18.59 -30.46 -36.72
N HIS A 57 18.84 -31.76 -36.57
CA HIS A 57 17.80 -32.78 -36.51
C HIS A 57 17.36 -33.06 -35.07
N ALA A 58 16.05 -33.19 -34.89
CA ALA A 58 15.38 -33.44 -33.62
C ALA A 58 14.10 -34.26 -33.84
N ARG A 59 13.44 -34.68 -32.77
CA ARG A 59 12.20 -35.46 -32.83
C ARG A 59 11.22 -35.04 -31.75
N ILE A 60 9.97 -34.77 -32.12
CA ILE A 60 8.87 -34.65 -31.17
C ILE A 60 8.40 -36.06 -30.79
N VAL A 61 8.27 -36.31 -29.49
CA VAL A 61 7.67 -37.52 -28.90
C VAL A 61 6.68 -37.06 -27.84
N ASP A 62 5.42 -37.48 -27.96
CA ASP A 62 4.30 -37.13 -27.07
C ASP A 62 4.19 -35.62 -26.77
N GLY A 63 4.45 -34.78 -27.79
CA GLY A 63 4.42 -33.32 -27.68
C GLY A 63 5.67 -32.66 -27.09
N VAL A 64 6.68 -33.42 -26.70
CA VAL A 64 7.99 -32.92 -26.21
C VAL A 64 9.03 -33.01 -27.32
N LEU A 65 9.78 -31.93 -27.58
CA LEU A 65 10.89 -31.95 -28.54
C LEU A 65 12.15 -32.56 -27.90
N MET A 66 12.78 -33.50 -28.60
CA MET A 66 13.90 -34.30 -28.12
C MET A 66 15.09 -34.23 -29.11
N LYS A 67 16.31 -34.06 -28.60
CA LYS A 67 17.57 -34.25 -29.34
C LYS A 67 18.30 -35.46 -28.79
N ASP A 68 18.62 -36.43 -29.64
CA ASP A 68 19.38 -37.65 -29.28
C ASP A 68 18.85 -38.39 -28.02
N GLY A 69 17.53 -38.34 -27.79
CA GLY A 69 16.86 -38.96 -26.64
C GLY A 69 16.75 -38.09 -25.38
N THR A 70 17.24 -36.85 -25.41
CA THR A 70 17.16 -35.87 -24.30
C THR A 70 16.11 -34.79 -24.61
N PRO A 71 15.27 -34.36 -23.65
CA PRO A 71 14.34 -33.23 -23.83
C PRO A 71 15.06 -31.91 -24.11
N GLY A 72 14.50 -31.12 -25.02
CA GLY A 72 15.06 -29.86 -25.50
C GLY A 72 15.97 -30.04 -26.72
N VAL A 73 16.22 -28.94 -27.43
CA VAL A 73 17.17 -28.84 -28.54
C VAL A 73 17.97 -27.56 -28.33
N GLU A 74 19.26 -27.70 -28.10
CA GLU A 74 20.20 -26.59 -28.19
C GLU A 74 20.55 -26.36 -29.67
N LEU A 75 20.29 -25.13 -30.15
CA LEU A 75 20.49 -24.73 -31.55
C LEU A 75 21.84 -24.04 -31.79
N LEU A 76 22.49 -23.50 -30.74
CA LEU A 76 23.84 -22.93 -30.78
C LEU A 76 24.60 -23.21 -29.47
N SER A 77 25.84 -23.70 -29.57
CA SER A 77 26.80 -23.77 -28.45
C SER A 77 28.24 -23.60 -28.94
N ALA A 78 28.62 -22.35 -29.21
CA ALA A 78 30.00 -21.94 -29.46
C ALA A 78 30.27 -20.60 -28.76
N ALA A 79 31.47 -20.45 -28.21
CA ALA A 79 31.80 -19.35 -27.29
C ALA A 79 31.95 -17.98 -28.00
N GLU A 80 31.61 -16.92 -27.26
CA GLU A 80 32.12 -15.54 -27.43
C GLU A 80 32.00 -14.90 -28.84
N VAL A 81 30.87 -15.06 -29.53
CA VAL A 81 30.54 -14.21 -30.69
C VAL A 81 29.16 -13.57 -30.52
N ALA A 82 29.15 -12.28 -30.17
CA ALA A 82 27.94 -11.47 -30.22
C ALA A 82 27.66 -11.09 -31.70
N ILE A 83 26.57 -11.60 -32.26
CA ILE A 83 26.19 -11.32 -33.65
C ILE A 83 25.02 -10.32 -33.64
N ASP A 84 25.33 -9.07 -33.97
CA ASP A 84 24.35 -7.97 -33.95
C ASP A 84 23.49 -8.00 -35.24
N GLY A 85 22.43 -8.81 -35.20
CA GLY A 85 21.47 -8.98 -36.28
C GLY A 85 20.68 -10.29 -36.16
N GLY A 86 19.35 -10.20 -36.08
CA GLY A 86 18.50 -11.34 -35.79
C GLY A 86 18.55 -12.46 -36.84
N PHE A 87 18.82 -13.68 -36.39
CA PHE A 87 18.66 -14.90 -37.18
C PHE A 87 17.22 -15.42 -37.11
N SER A 88 16.78 -16.11 -38.17
CA SER A 88 15.52 -16.88 -38.15
C SER A 88 15.80 -18.34 -38.47
N TYR A 89 15.03 -19.25 -37.87
CA TYR A 89 15.13 -20.69 -38.17
C TYR A 89 13.81 -21.17 -38.79
N THR A 90 13.92 -21.91 -39.90
CA THR A 90 12.80 -22.61 -40.51
C THR A 90 12.76 -24.04 -40.00
N ALA A 91 11.65 -24.44 -39.37
CA ALA A 91 11.44 -25.82 -38.91
C ALA A 91 10.67 -26.64 -39.96
N THR A 92 11.30 -27.67 -40.50
CA THR A 92 10.68 -28.63 -41.43
C THR A 92 10.26 -29.90 -40.71
N PHE A 93 8.96 -30.20 -40.73
CA PHE A 93 8.36 -31.38 -40.09
C PHE A 93 8.18 -32.54 -41.09
N LYS A 94 8.65 -33.74 -40.72
CA LYS A 94 8.52 -34.98 -41.49
C LYS A 94 7.94 -36.09 -40.60
N ASN A 95 7.38 -37.12 -41.24
CA ASN A 95 6.84 -38.32 -40.57
C ASN A 95 5.83 -38.03 -39.44
N VAL A 96 5.08 -36.92 -39.54
CA VAL A 96 4.12 -36.48 -38.52
C VAL A 96 3.05 -37.55 -38.30
N ARG A 97 2.91 -37.96 -37.04
CA ARG A 97 1.91 -38.91 -36.56
C ARG A 97 1.16 -38.32 -35.37
N VAL A 98 -0.15 -38.57 -35.32
CA VAL A 98 -1.01 -38.27 -34.16
C VAL A 98 -1.64 -39.59 -33.74
N ASP A 99 -1.47 -39.98 -32.48
CA ASP A 99 -1.89 -41.29 -31.94
C ASP A 99 -1.38 -42.47 -32.80
N GLY A 100 -0.16 -42.35 -33.34
CA GLY A 100 0.46 -43.33 -34.23
C GLY A 100 0.01 -43.30 -35.70
N VAL A 101 -1.06 -42.57 -36.05
CA VAL A 101 -1.58 -42.44 -37.41
C VAL A 101 -0.83 -41.35 -38.18
N GLN A 102 -0.32 -41.68 -39.38
CA GLN A 102 0.44 -40.73 -40.20
C GLN A 102 -0.47 -39.66 -40.84
N VAL A 103 -0.10 -38.40 -40.69
CA VAL A 103 -0.85 -37.24 -41.18
C VAL A 103 -0.12 -36.61 -42.38
N ALA A 104 -0.86 -36.17 -43.40
CA ALA A 104 -0.29 -35.49 -44.55
C ALA A 104 0.25 -34.09 -44.15
N THR A 105 1.52 -33.84 -44.42
CA THR A 105 2.28 -32.69 -43.86
C THR A 105 1.92 -31.31 -44.44
N ARG A 106 1.03 -31.22 -45.43
CA ARG A 106 0.93 -30.01 -46.28
C ARG A 106 0.20 -28.81 -45.69
N ASP A 107 -0.76 -29.01 -44.78
CA ASP A 107 -1.72 -27.94 -44.43
C ASP A 107 -1.76 -27.55 -42.93
N ALA A 108 -1.20 -28.35 -42.00
CA ALA A 108 -1.32 -28.10 -40.55
C ALA A 108 -0.16 -27.34 -39.89
N PHE A 109 1.06 -27.38 -40.47
CA PHE A 109 2.30 -26.93 -39.82
C PHE A 109 3.13 -25.94 -40.65
N LYS A 110 2.56 -25.38 -41.72
CA LYS A 110 3.31 -24.71 -42.78
C LYS A 110 4.01 -23.40 -42.38
N ASP A 111 3.50 -22.71 -41.36
CA ASP A 111 3.89 -21.33 -41.02
C ASP A 111 4.44 -21.21 -39.58
N LEU A 112 5.20 -22.19 -39.09
CA LEU A 112 5.86 -22.14 -37.78
C LEU A 112 7.18 -21.37 -37.87
N THR A 113 7.07 -20.04 -37.92
CA THR A 113 8.22 -19.13 -37.80
C THR A 113 8.56 -18.94 -36.33
N PHE A 114 9.82 -19.12 -35.96
CA PHE A 114 10.34 -18.82 -34.64
C PHE A 114 11.28 -17.62 -34.74
N GLU A 115 10.90 -16.49 -34.13
CA GLU A 115 11.75 -15.30 -34.00
C GLU A 115 12.51 -15.40 -32.68
N ALA A 116 13.84 -15.37 -32.75
CA ALA A 116 14.72 -15.19 -31.60
C ALA A 116 15.15 -13.72 -31.54
N LEU A 117 15.00 -13.07 -30.39
CA LEU A 117 15.32 -11.65 -30.19
C LEU A 117 16.04 -11.40 -28.85
N ASP A 118 16.86 -12.35 -28.40
CA ASP A 118 17.79 -12.14 -27.29
C ASP A 118 19.13 -11.59 -27.80
N ALA A 119 19.86 -10.87 -26.95
CA ALA A 119 21.16 -10.32 -27.30
C ALA A 119 22.31 -11.34 -27.21
N ALA A 120 22.02 -12.62 -26.89
CA ALA A 120 23.00 -13.69 -26.72
C ALA A 120 22.86 -14.83 -27.76
N GLY A 121 21.76 -14.89 -28.52
CA GLY A 121 21.52 -15.91 -29.53
C GLY A 121 21.21 -17.30 -28.97
N ILE A 122 20.79 -17.41 -27.70
CA ILE A 122 20.58 -18.70 -27.02
C ILE A 122 19.09 -19.02 -26.93
N PHE A 123 18.66 -20.02 -27.70
CA PHE A 123 17.32 -20.61 -27.57
C PHE A 123 17.39 -21.91 -26.75
N ASP A 124 17.17 -21.81 -25.43
CA ASP A 124 17.11 -23.00 -24.56
C ASP A 124 15.66 -23.49 -24.39
N LEU A 125 15.36 -24.64 -24.99
CA LEU A 125 14.03 -25.26 -24.98
C LEU A 125 13.71 -26.06 -23.70
N LYS A 126 14.60 -26.09 -22.71
CA LYS A 126 14.39 -26.81 -21.44
C LYS A 126 13.24 -26.22 -20.60
N ASP A 127 12.95 -24.93 -20.76
CA ASP A 127 11.90 -24.21 -19.99
C ASP A 127 10.57 -24.05 -20.74
N ALA A 128 10.45 -24.60 -21.95
CA ALA A 128 9.19 -24.56 -22.70
C ALA A 128 8.16 -25.54 -22.09
N ALA A 129 7.00 -25.01 -21.68
CA ALA A 129 5.89 -25.83 -21.20
C ALA A 129 5.43 -26.84 -22.27
N PRO A 130 5.02 -28.06 -21.88
CA PRO A 130 4.57 -29.07 -22.84
C PRO A 130 3.34 -28.57 -23.62
N ILE A 131 3.20 -29.01 -24.88
CA ILE A 131 2.03 -28.71 -25.72
C ILE A 131 0.83 -29.52 -25.19
N VAL A 132 0.16 -29.03 -24.15
CA VAL A 132 -0.99 -29.70 -23.54
C VAL A 132 -2.23 -29.52 -24.40
N ALA A 133 -2.69 -30.60 -25.03
CA ALA A 133 -4.01 -30.64 -25.66
C ALA A 133 -5.11 -30.55 -24.59
N SER A 134 -5.84 -29.43 -24.54
CA SER A 134 -6.97 -29.27 -23.62
C SER A 134 -8.20 -30.04 -24.11
N THR A 135 -8.91 -30.66 -23.17
CA THR A 135 -10.06 -31.52 -23.44
C THR A 135 -11.32 -30.71 -23.76
N ALA A 136 -11.93 -30.97 -24.92
CA ALA A 136 -13.20 -30.36 -25.29
C ALA A 136 -14.38 -31.00 -24.53
N VAL A 137 -15.17 -30.17 -23.84
CA VAL A 137 -16.47 -30.56 -23.28
C VAL A 137 -17.55 -30.53 -24.40
N PRO A 138 -18.53 -31.45 -24.44
CA PRO A 138 -19.37 -31.63 -25.62
C PRO A 138 -20.30 -30.44 -25.90
N MET A 139 -20.29 -29.94 -27.15
CA MET A 139 -21.31 -29.01 -27.61
C MET A 139 -22.67 -29.71 -27.74
N ALA A 140 -23.68 -29.18 -27.07
CA ALA A 140 -25.06 -29.65 -27.19
C ALA A 140 -25.60 -29.45 -28.62
N ARG A 141 -26.26 -30.48 -29.16
CA ARG A 141 -26.97 -30.40 -30.45
C ARG A 141 -28.10 -29.37 -30.40
N GLY A 142 -28.19 -28.55 -31.44
CA GLY A 142 -29.42 -27.82 -31.78
C GLY A 142 -30.55 -28.76 -32.22
N PRO A 143 -31.80 -28.27 -32.28
CA PRO A 143 -33.00 -29.11 -32.33
C PRO A 143 -33.18 -29.91 -33.62
N VAL A 144 -33.88 -31.04 -33.47
CA VAL A 144 -34.18 -32.06 -34.47
C VAL A 144 -35.19 -31.55 -35.51
N GLY A 145 -34.83 -31.61 -36.80
CA GLY A 145 -35.80 -31.62 -37.90
C GLY A 145 -36.41 -33.03 -38.10
N PRO A 146 -37.64 -33.18 -38.63
CA PRO A 146 -38.38 -34.45 -38.57
C PRO A 146 -37.72 -35.62 -39.34
N VAL A 147 -38.01 -36.84 -38.89
CA VAL A 147 -37.35 -38.08 -39.31
C VAL A 147 -38.15 -38.86 -40.37
N GLY A 148 -37.43 -39.39 -41.37
CA GLY A 148 -37.80 -40.54 -42.21
C GLY A 148 -38.69 -40.22 -43.42
N VAL A 149 -38.70 -40.98 -44.50
CA VAL A 149 -37.93 -42.15 -45.03
C VAL A 149 -38.19 -42.13 -46.57
N ASP A 150 -37.44 -42.69 -47.52
CA ASP A 150 -36.81 -44.02 -47.63
C ASP A 150 -35.94 -44.11 -48.92
N GLY A 151 -35.20 -45.21 -49.14
CA GLY A 151 -35.04 -45.77 -50.52
C GLY A 151 -33.89 -45.35 -51.47
N VAL A 152 -32.65 -45.77 -51.18
CA VAL A 152 -31.77 -46.63 -52.04
C VAL A 152 -31.83 -46.52 -53.60
N GLN A 153 -30.79 -45.92 -54.24
CA GLN A 153 -29.87 -46.52 -55.27
C GLN A 153 -28.98 -45.43 -55.95
N PRO A 154 -27.79 -45.77 -56.51
CA PRO A 154 -26.89 -44.84 -57.20
C PRO A 154 -26.81 -45.04 -58.73
N SER A 155 -26.37 -44.03 -59.50
CA SER A 155 -25.42 -44.21 -60.64
C SER A 155 -25.11 -42.90 -61.42
N THR A 156 -23.80 -42.65 -61.61
CA THR A 156 -23.10 -42.17 -62.83
C THR A 156 -23.47 -40.87 -63.58
N ASP A 157 -22.41 -40.32 -64.18
CA ASP A 157 -22.33 -39.26 -65.21
C ASP A 157 -22.32 -37.80 -64.71
N GLY A 158 -21.41 -36.93 -65.16
CA GLY A 158 -20.25 -37.12 -66.05
C GLY A 158 -19.46 -35.80 -66.17
N LEU A 159 -18.13 -35.86 -66.19
CA LEU A 159 -17.26 -34.66 -66.11
C LEU A 159 -17.05 -33.96 -67.47
N SER A 160 -17.05 -32.62 -67.42
CA SER A 160 -16.24 -31.67 -68.19
C SER A 160 -16.25 -31.65 -69.74
N ALA A 161 -16.48 -30.45 -70.29
CA ALA A 161 -15.72 -29.93 -71.43
C ALA A 161 -15.62 -28.39 -71.35
N GLU A 162 -14.44 -27.84 -71.67
CA GLU A 162 -14.11 -26.41 -71.68
C GLU A 162 -13.77 -25.95 -73.13
N PHE A 163 -13.48 -24.66 -73.33
CA PHE A 163 -13.02 -23.94 -74.55
C PHE A 163 -14.08 -23.38 -75.52
N THR A 164 -13.91 -22.23 -76.21
CA THR A 164 -13.07 -21.00 -76.02
C THR A 164 -13.37 -19.97 -77.14
N ARG A 165 -13.23 -18.64 -76.89
CA ARG A 165 -13.19 -17.47 -77.85
C ARG A 165 -14.46 -17.18 -78.69
N GLY A 166 -14.74 -15.93 -79.11
CA GLY A 166 -14.05 -14.64 -78.90
C GLY A 166 -14.60 -13.50 -79.80
N THR A 167 -13.84 -12.39 -79.90
CA THR A 167 -14.02 -11.18 -80.77
C THR A 167 -14.91 -10.02 -80.27
N GLY A 168 -14.28 -8.87 -80.02
CA GLY A 168 -14.88 -7.51 -80.14
C GLY A 168 -14.59 -6.93 -81.54
N PRO A 169 -14.49 -5.59 -81.78
CA PRO A 169 -14.39 -4.47 -80.81
C PRO A 169 -15.23 -3.19 -81.15
N SER A 170 -15.21 -2.15 -80.29
CA SER A 170 -14.96 -0.74 -80.71
C SER A 170 -14.95 0.34 -79.61
N LYS A 171 -13.86 1.13 -79.64
CA LYS A 171 -13.67 2.58 -79.34
C LYS A 171 -13.80 3.20 -77.92
N THR A 172 -12.64 3.75 -77.52
CA THR A 172 -12.24 4.67 -76.42
C THR A 172 -12.67 6.14 -76.64
N VAL A 173 -12.23 7.09 -75.75
CA VAL A 173 -12.19 8.59 -75.83
C VAL A 173 -13.39 9.30 -75.11
N VAL A 174 -13.28 10.09 -74.02
CA VAL A 174 -12.21 10.45 -73.01
C VAL A 174 -12.89 10.90 -71.68
N GLY A 175 -12.18 10.96 -70.55
CA GLY A 175 -12.34 12.06 -69.56
C GLY A 175 -12.21 11.70 -68.07
N SER A 176 -11.47 12.49 -67.27
CA SER A 176 -11.08 12.14 -65.89
C SER A 176 -11.29 13.26 -64.85
N VAL A 177 -12.01 12.94 -63.75
CA VAL A 177 -12.07 13.58 -62.39
C VAL A 177 -12.47 15.08 -62.26
N PRO A 178 -12.86 15.61 -61.06
CA PRO A 178 -13.26 14.98 -59.78
C PRO A 178 -14.49 15.62 -59.03
N PHE A 179 -14.78 15.08 -57.83
CA PHE A 179 -15.58 15.61 -56.68
C PHE A 179 -17.12 15.46 -56.63
N ALA A 180 -17.61 15.28 -55.38
CA ALA A 180 -18.94 14.80 -54.99
C ALA A 180 -19.88 15.92 -54.48
N PRO A 181 -21.17 15.65 -54.18
CA PRO A 181 -21.52 15.04 -52.88
C PRO A 181 -22.57 13.91 -52.96
N ALA A 182 -22.73 13.16 -51.87
CA ALA A 182 -23.74 12.10 -51.75
C ALA A 182 -25.17 12.65 -51.61
N SER A 183 -26.14 12.06 -52.31
CA SER A 183 -27.58 12.33 -52.18
C SER A 183 -28.29 11.35 -51.24
N VAL A 184 -29.51 11.71 -50.85
CA VAL A 184 -30.36 11.06 -49.83
C VAL A 184 -30.87 9.65 -50.23
N ASP A 185 -30.51 9.15 -51.41
CA ASP A 185 -31.03 7.90 -51.99
C ASP A 185 -30.60 6.60 -51.29
N SER A 186 -29.54 6.63 -50.47
CA SER A 186 -29.01 5.42 -49.84
C SER A 186 -29.86 4.88 -48.67
N LEU A 187 -30.63 5.73 -47.98
CA LEU A 187 -31.47 5.30 -46.85
C LEU A 187 -32.79 4.62 -47.29
N LEU A 188 -33.36 5.02 -48.43
CA LEU A 188 -34.66 4.51 -48.89
C LEU A 188 -34.59 3.09 -49.46
N GLN A 189 -33.42 2.62 -49.89
CA GLN A 189 -33.25 1.27 -50.46
C GLN A 189 -33.05 0.18 -49.41
N ALA A 190 -32.86 0.52 -48.13
CA ALA A 190 -32.49 -0.43 -47.09
C ALA A 190 -33.67 -1.28 -46.54
N THR A 191 -34.91 -0.78 -46.60
CA THR A 191 -36.08 -1.47 -46.03
C THR A 191 -36.89 -2.23 -47.08
N THR A 192 -37.53 -3.35 -46.67
CA THR A 192 -38.41 -4.14 -47.55
C THR A 192 -39.59 -3.32 -48.11
N VAL A 193 -40.07 -2.34 -47.32
CA VAL A 193 -41.12 -1.40 -47.75
C VAL A 193 -40.58 -0.40 -48.78
N GLY A 194 -39.39 0.17 -48.55
CA GLY A 194 -38.74 1.07 -49.51
C GLY A 194 -38.46 0.40 -50.86
N LYS A 195 -38.02 -0.87 -50.84
CA LYS A 195 -37.84 -1.68 -52.06
C LYS A 195 -39.14 -1.94 -52.85
N ALA A 196 -40.29 -2.01 -52.16
CA ALA A 196 -41.59 -2.17 -52.81
C ALA A 196 -42.07 -0.87 -53.45
N VAL A 197 -41.94 0.26 -52.74
CA VAL A 197 -42.32 1.60 -53.25
C VAL A 197 -41.43 2.02 -54.42
N ALA A 198 -40.12 1.80 -54.33
CA ALA A 198 -39.18 2.11 -55.41
C ALA A 198 -39.42 1.30 -56.71
N LYS A 199 -39.96 0.07 -56.61
CA LYS A 199 -40.32 -0.74 -57.78
C LYS A 199 -41.72 -0.43 -58.35
N ALA A 200 -42.65 0.07 -57.55
CA ALA A 200 -43.95 0.54 -58.04
C ALA A 200 -43.83 1.75 -58.99
N ALA A 201 -42.77 2.56 -58.85
CA ALA A 201 -42.47 3.68 -59.74
C ALA A 201 -42.13 3.26 -61.19
N ASN A 202 -41.82 1.97 -61.46
CA ASN A 202 -41.46 1.47 -62.79
C ASN A 202 -42.66 1.02 -63.65
N GLY A 203 -43.90 1.29 -63.22
CA GLY A 203 -45.07 1.28 -64.12
C GLY A 203 -45.71 -0.08 -64.44
N ASP A 204 -45.33 -1.18 -63.79
CA ASP A 204 -45.99 -2.48 -63.99
C ASP A 204 -47.29 -2.60 -63.16
N ALA A 205 -48.43 -2.46 -63.84
CA ALA A 205 -49.75 -2.48 -63.21
C ALA A 205 -50.14 -3.83 -62.59
N ALA A 206 -49.56 -4.95 -63.04
CA ALA A 206 -49.94 -6.28 -62.54
C ALA A 206 -49.43 -6.54 -61.11
N LEU A 207 -48.24 -6.02 -60.77
CA LEU A 207 -47.63 -6.19 -59.46
C LEU A 207 -48.23 -5.26 -58.39
N THR A 208 -48.76 -4.10 -58.77
CA THR A 208 -49.45 -3.18 -57.86
C THR A 208 -50.67 -3.84 -57.21
N ALA A 209 -51.44 -4.65 -57.96
CA ALA A 209 -52.58 -5.40 -57.43
C ALA A 209 -52.17 -6.48 -56.40
N GLN A 210 -51.05 -7.18 -56.62
CA GLN A 210 -50.49 -8.12 -55.63
C GLN A 210 -49.96 -7.42 -54.38
N GLY A 211 -49.32 -6.25 -54.53
CA GLY A 211 -48.87 -5.42 -53.40
C GLY A 211 -50.03 -4.99 -52.51
N VAL A 212 -51.08 -4.41 -53.10
CA VAL A 212 -52.31 -4.00 -52.38
C VAL A 212 -52.99 -5.18 -51.70
N THR A 213 -53.06 -6.35 -52.36
CA THR A 213 -53.62 -7.58 -51.77
C THR A 213 -52.81 -8.07 -50.57
N THR A 214 -51.48 -7.92 -50.59
CA THR A 214 -50.58 -8.37 -49.51
C THR A 214 -50.62 -7.42 -48.31
N VAL A 215 -50.69 -6.10 -48.56
CA VAL A 215 -50.95 -5.09 -47.51
C VAL A 215 -52.33 -5.32 -46.89
N GLY A 216 -53.38 -5.50 -47.70
CA GLY A 216 -54.73 -5.79 -47.22
C GLY A 216 -54.81 -7.03 -46.33
N LYS A 217 -54.16 -8.14 -46.71
CA LYS A 217 -54.05 -9.35 -45.89
C LYS A 217 -53.28 -9.12 -44.57
N SER A 218 -52.27 -8.26 -44.59
CA SER A 218 -51.46 -7.94 -43.40
C SER A 218 -52.23 -7.05 -42.42
N VAL A 219 -52.99 -6.08 -42.93
CA VAL A 219 -53.88 -5.21 -42.15
C VAL A 219 -55.06 -6.00 -41.57
N ALA A 220 -55.69 -6.89 -42.36
CA ALA A 220 -56.75 -7.78 -41.88
C ALA A 220 -56.25 -8.67 -40.73
N LYS A 221 -55.09 -9.33 -40.90
CA LYS A 221 -54.48 -10.16 -39.84
C LYS A 221 -54.10 -9.37 -38.59
N ALA A 222 -53.73 -8.09 -38.72
CA ALA A 222 -53.47 -7.20 -37.60
C ALA A 222 -54.77 -6.76 -36.88
N ALA A 223 -55.85 -6.53 -37.64
CA ALA A 223 -57.18 -6.23 -37.10
C ALA A 223 -57.78 -7.43 -36.37
N ASP A 224 -57.69 -8.63 -36.94
CA ASP A 224 -58.12 -9.89 -36.29
C ASP A 224 -57.34 -10.13 -34.99
N ALA A 225 -56.03 -9.90 -34.99
CA ALA A 225 -55.20 -9.98 -33.79
C ALA A 225 -55.58 -8.91 -32.74
N ALA A 226 -56.03 -7.73 -33.15
CA ALA A 226 -56.53 -6.70 -32.23
C ALA A 226 -57.91 -7.07 -31.65
N ALA A 227 -58.81 -7.58 -32.48
CA ALA A 227 -60.13 -8.07 -32.06
C ALA A 227 -60.00 -9.27 -31.11
N ALA A 228 -59.10 -10.22 -31.40
CA ALA A 228 -58.79 -11.32 -30.50
C ALA A 228 -58.27 -10.83 -29.14
N ARG A 229 -57.31 -9.89 -29.09
CA ARG A 229 -56.81 -9.31 -27.83
C ARG A 229 -57.92 -8.63 -27.00
N LEU A 230 -58.87 -7.98 -27.66
CA LEU A 230 -60.05 -7.38 -27.01
C LEU A 230 -61.01 -8.47 -26.48
N ALA A 231 -61.24 -9.53 -27.24
CA ALA A 231 -62.14 -10.63 -26.87
C ALA A 231 -61.62 -11.48 -25.68
N VAL A 232 -60.30 -11.55 -25.46
CA VAL A 232 -59.70 -12.21 -24.29
C VAL A 232 -59.25 -11.25 -23.18
N GLY A 233 -59.65 -9.98 -23.23
CA GLY A 233 -59.38 -8.99 -22.16
C GLY A 233 -57.91 -8.58 -22.00
N LEU A 234 -57.04 -8.89 -22.98
CA LEU A 234 -55.60 -8.59 -22.93
C LEU A 234 -55.27 -7.16 -23.40
N ASN A 235 -56.27 -6.36 -23.73
CA ASN A 235 -56.14 -4.98 -24.20
C ASN A 235 -55.56 -3.98 -23.17
N ALA A 236 -55.41 -4.38 -21.89
CA ALA A 236 -54.67 -3.63 -20.87
C ALA A 236 -53.21 -4.09 -20.69
N VAL A 237 -52.78 -5.17 -21.35
CA VAL A 237 -51.41 -5.69 -21.30
C VAL A 237 -50.58 -5.03 -22.39
N ASN A 238 -50.21 -3.76 -22.20
CA ASN A 238 -49.22 -3.12 -23.05
C ASN A 238 -47.81 -3.59 -22.65
N ASN A 239 -47.06 -4.16 -23.60
CA ASN A 239 -45.62 -4.32 -23.45
C ASN A 239 -44.93 -2.96 -23.69
N THR A 240 -45.15 -2.03 -22.77
CA THR A 240 -44.10 -1.09 -22.37
C THR A 240 -42.94 -1.97 -21.89
N ALA A 241 -41.73 -1.75 -22.41
CA ALA A 241 -40.64 -2.72 -22.32
C ALA A 241 -40.34 -3.12 -20.87
N ASP A 242 -39.75 -4.30 -20.66
CA ASP A 242 -39.38 -4.77 -19.31
C ASP A 242 -38.51 -3.78 -18.51
N ALA A 243 -37.85 -2.85 -19.19
CA ALA A 243 -37.10 -1.72 -18.63
C ALA A 243 -37.95 -0.72 -17.81
N ASP A 244 -39.24 -0.55 -18.13
CA ASP A 244 -40.12 0.45 -17.49
C ASP A 244 -40.91 -0.11 -16.29
N LYS A 245 -40.67 -1.38 -15.91
CA LYS A 245 -41.24 -1.97 -14.70
C LYS A 245 -40.48 -1.46 -13.48
N PRO A 246 -41.16 -0.95 -12.42
CA PRO A 246 -40.47 -0.47 -11.23
C PRO A 246 -39.78 -1.62 -10.50
N VAL A 247 -38.46 -1.73 -10.70
CA VAL A 247 -37.58 -2.62 -9.96
C VAL A 247 -37.52 -2.10 -8.52
N SER A 248 -37.93 -2.90 -7.54
CA SER A 248 -37.83 -2.49 -6.14
C SER A 248 -36.37 -2.24 -5.75
N THR A 249 -36.10 -1.34 -4.79
CA THR A 249 -34.72 -0.99 -4.40
C THR A 249 -33.90 -2.22 -3.97
N ALA A 250 -34.56 -3.23 -3.38
CA ALA A 250 -33.96 -4.52 -3.05
C ALA A 250 -33.64 -5.36 -4.30
N GLN A 251 -34.52 -5.37 -5.31
CA GLN A 251 -34.23 -6.03 -6.60
C GLN A 251 -33.18 -5.29 -7.41
N ALA A 252 -33.09 -3.96 -7.34
CA ALA A 252 -32.04 -3.19 -8.02
C ALA A 252 -30.66 -3.50 -7.41
N ALA A 253 -30.56 -3.58 -6.08
CA ALA A 253 -29.36 -4.05 -5.39
C ALA A 253 -29.03 -5.52 -5.71
N ALA A 254 -30.04 -6.40 -5.78
CA ALA A 254 -29.85 -7.80 -6.15
C ALA A 254 -29.44 -7.97 -7.63
N LEU A 255 -29.93 -7.14 -8.55
CA LEU A 255 -29.59 -7.21 -9.97
C LEU A 255 -28.22 -6.59 -10.26
N ALA A 256 -27.83 -5.52 -9.55
CA ALA A 256 -26.46 -5.02 -9.54
C ALA A 256 -25.47 -6.08 -8.99
N SER A 257 -25.92 -6.91 -8.03
CA SER A 257 -25.22 -8.11 -7.55
C SER A 257 -25.28 -9.30 -8.53
N GLN A 258 -26.09 -9.26 -9.59
CA GLN A 258 -26.35 -10.39 -10.49
C GLN A 258 -26.28 -10.06 -11.99
N VAL A 259 -25.60 -8.99 -12.39
CA VAL A 259 -25.07 -8.90 -13.77
C VAL A 259 -24.17 -10.11 -13.96
N THR A 260 -24.60 -11.06 -14.80
CA THR A 260 -24.19 -12.48 -14.68
C THR A 260 -22.74 -12.74 -15.12
N VAL A 261 -21.79 -12.38 -14.26
CA VAL A 261 -20.43 -12.91 -14.28
C VAL A 261 -20.52 -14.41 -13.99
N LYS A 262 -20.21 -15.23 -15.00
CA LYS A 262 -20.25 -16.68 -14.83
C LYS A 262 -19.11 -17.11 -13.91
N LYS A 263 -19.43 -17.95 -12.93
CA LYS A 263 -18.45 -18.70 -12.14
C LYS A 263 -17.60 -19.56 -13.09
N GLY A 264 -16.39 -19.08 -13.45
CA GLY A 264 -15.47 -19.82 -14.32
C GLY A 264 -14.65 -19.02 -15.35
N ASP A 265 -14.73 -17.68 -15.41
CA ASP A 265 -13.79 -16.90 -16.25
C ASP A 265 -12.34 -17.07 -15.73
N PRO A 266 -11.43 -17.75 -16.45
CA PRO A 266 -10.21 -18.30 -15.85
C PRO A 266 -9.24 -17.24 -15.32
N TRP A 267 -9.12 -16.10 -16.01
CA TRP A 267 -8.26 -15.00 -15.57
C TRP A 267 -8.80 -14.25 -14.32
N ARG A 268 -10.13 -14.26 -14.12
CA ARG A 268 -10.78 -13.58 -12.97
C ARG A 268 -10.77 -14.42 -11.71
N SER A 269 -11.01 -15.73 -11.84
CA SER A 269 -11.03 -16.67 -10.70
C SER A 269 -9.68 -16.82 -10.01
N VAL A 270 -8.58 -16.48 -10.69
CA VAL A 270 -7.22 -16.44 -10.13
C VAL A 270 -7.03 -15.24 -9.18
N VAL A 271 -7.89 -14.21 -9.26
CA VAL A 271 -7.60 -12.88 -8.71
C VAL A 271 -8.67 -12.34 -7.75
N PHE A 272 -9.95 -12.53 -8.05
CA PHE A 272 -11.04 -12.13 -7.15
C PHE A 272 -11.81 -13.36 -6.69
N ALA A 273 -11.41 -13.89 -5.54
CA ALA A 273 -12.19 -14.91 -4.84
C ALA A 273 -13.59 -14.38 -4.51
N ALA A 274 -14.59 -15.26 -4.54
CA ALA A 274 -15.93 -14.89 -4.08
C ALA A 274 -15.90 -14.67 -2.55
N PRO A 275 -16.45 -13.57 -2.01
CA PRO A 275 -16.51 -13.34 -0.58
C PRO A 275 -17.36 -14.42 0.10
N ALA A 276 -16.93 -14.86 1.29
CA ALA A 276 -17.73 -15.79 2.08
C ALA A 276 -19.05 -15.13 2.50
N ALA A 277 -20.15 -15.89 2.54
CA ALA A 277 -21.48 -15.34 2.81
C ALA A 277 -21.59 -14.56 4.13
N ASN A 278 -20.80 -14.93 5.14
CA ASN A 278 -20.72 -14.25 6.44
C ASN A 278 -19.97 -12.91 6.40
N ASP A 279 -19.35 -12.56 5.29
CA ASP A 279 -18.47 -11.39 5.12
C ASP A 279 -18.97 -10.41 4.07
N ILE A 280 -20.19 -10.65 3.54
CA ILE A 280 -20.93 -9.71 2.72
C ILE A 280 -21.82 -8.87 3.66
N PRO A 281 -21.48 -7.61 3.97
CA PRO A 281 -22.30 -6.76 4.82
C PRO A 281 -23.46 -6.14 4.04
N THR A 282 -24.57 -5.89 4.74
CA THR A 282 -25.50 -4.84 4.32
C THR A 282 -24.83 -3.48 4.53
N VAL A 283 -24.86 -2.62 3.51
CA VAL A 283 -24.22 -1.29 3.53
C VAL A 283 -25.28 -0.20 3.52
N THR A 284 -25.20 0.75 4.46
CA THR A 284 -26.02 1.97 4.48
C THR A 284 -25.16 3.20 4.72
N ILE A 285 -25.66 4.39 4.36
CA ILE A 285 -24.98 5.66 4.57
C ILE A 285 -25.94 6.69 5.16
N ASN A 286 -25.48 7.50 6.12
CA ASN A 286 -26.28 8.57 6.73
C ASN A 286 -25.37 9.73 7.20
N ALA A 287 -25.89 10.96 7.27
CA ALA A 287 -25.16 12.13 7.78
C ALA A 287 -25.03 12.16 9.32
N ALA A 288 -25.74 11.27 10.01
CA ALA A 288 -25.59 10.99 11.43
C ALA A 288 -25.24 9.52 11.65
N SER A 289 -24.51 9.22 12.73
CA SER A 289 -24.19 7.83 13.10
C SER A 289 -25.46 7.02 13.35
N GLN A 290 -25.45 5.77 12.91
CA GLN A 290 -26.53 4.80 13.03
C GLN A 290 -26.19 3.68 14.05
N ILE A 291 -25.13 3.84 14.85
CA ILE A 291 -24.77 3.00 16.00
C ILE A 291 -25.05 3.79 17.29
N SER A 292 -26.15 3.46 17.96
CA SER A 292 -26.51 4.08 19.25
C SER A 292 -25.53 3.67 20.34
N GLY A 293 -24.99 4.65 21.09
CA GLY A 293 -24.01 4.41 22.16
C GLY A 293 -22.66 3.85 21.69
N GLY A 294 -22.31 4.05 20.40
CA GLY A 294 -21.05 3.60 19.84
C GLY A 294 -19.82 4.35 20.39
N THR A 295 -18.67 3.71 20.32
CA THR A 295 -17.37 4.32 20.64
C THR A 295 -16.70 4.79 19.35
N THR A 296 -16.33 6.08 19.31
CA THR A 296 -15.53 6.65 18.21
C THR A 296 -14.06 6.32 18.41
N ILE A 297 -13.43 5.76 17.38
CA ILE A 297 -11.98 5.52 17.29
C ILE A 297 -11.45 6.50 16.26
N SER A 298 -10.75 7.53 16.73
CA SER A 298 -10.30 8.67 15.93
C SER A 298 -8.96 8.38 15.22
N PRO A 299 -8.75 8.92 14.00
CA PRO A 299 -7.51 8.79 13.27
C PRO A 299 -6.46 9.82 13.73
N THR A 300 -5.20 9.51 13.50
CA THR A 300 -4.02 10.35 13.73
C THR A 300 -3.32 10.68 12.41
N THR A 301 -2.51 11.74 12.40
CA THR A 301 -1.75 12.15 11.21
C THR A 301 -0.48 11.32 10.95
N ASP A 302 -0.14 10.34 11.79
CA ASP A 302 0.98 9.44 11.55
C ASP A 302 0.60 8.39 10.48
N TYR A 303 0.81 8.75 9.22
CA TYR A 303 0.39 7.94 8.06
C TYR A 303 0.84 6.47 8.13
N PHE A 304 2.01 6.21 8.72
CA PHE A 304 2.57 4.86 8.82
C PHE A 304 2.41 4.21 10.20
N GLY A 305 2.31 5.01 11.26
CA GLY A 305 2.32 4.57 12.67
C GLY A 305 1.01 4.68 13.43
N ASP A 306 -0.08 5.15 12.81
CA ASP A 306 -1.41 5.17 13.44
C ASP A 306 -1.78 3.82 14.07
N THR A 307 -2.26 3.83 15.31
CA THR A 307 -2.51 2.63 16.12
C THR A 307 -3.77 1.86 15.73
N HIS A 308 -4.67 2.48 14.95
CA HIS A 308 -5.99 1.95 14.61
C HIS A 308 -6.18 1.74 13.10
N PHE A 309 -5.51 2.54 12.27
CA PHE A 309 -5.76 2.62 10.84
C PHE A 309 -4.50 2.48 10.00
N ARG A 310 -4.66 1.89 8.82
CA ARG A 310 -3.73 2.01 7.71
C ARG A 310 -4.41 2.82 6.60
N TYR A 311 -3.73 3.86 6.14
CA TYR A 311 -4.21 4.73 5.08
C TYR A 311 -3.73 4.26 3.69
N ASP A 312 -4.52 4.55 2.66
CA ASP A 312 -4.18 4.29 1.26
C ASP A 312 -4.81 5.36 0.34
N GLY A 313 -4.33 5.45 -0.91
CA GLY A 313 -4.86 6.39 -1.91
C GLY A 313 -4.27 7.82 -1.88
N ALA A 314 -3.42 8.13 -0.89
CA ALA A 314 -2.64 9.36 -0.79
C ALA A 314 -1.19 9.07 -0.35
N PRO A 315 -0.20 9.94 -0.63
CA PRO A 315 1.19 9.75 -0.19
C PRO A 315 1.38 9.95 1.32
N SER A 316 0.53 10.77 1.94
CA SER A 316 0.53 11.11 3.37
C SER A 316 -0.87 11.59 3.79
N VAL A 317 -1.04 11.91 5.08
CA VAL A 317 -2.23 12.61 5.60
C VAL A 317 -1.82 13.79 6.48
N GLU A 318 -2.70 14.78 6.56
CA GLU A 318 -2.60 15.98 7.39
C GLU A 318 -3.90 16.17 8.20
N THR A 319 -3.87 17.07 9.19
CA THR A 319 -5.04 17.37 10.02
C THR A 319 -6.15 18.00 9.20
N GLY A 320 -7.33 17.37 9.16
CA GLY A 320 -8.53 17.89 8.52
C GLY A 320 -9.60 18.29 9.54
N THR A 321 -10.62 19.02 9.09
CA THR A 321 -11.81 19.28 9.92
C THR A 321 -12.53 17.96 10.22
N GLY A 322 -12.55 17.55 11.49
CA GLY A 322 -13.23 16.33 11.93
C GLY A 322 -12.48 15.03 11.63
N GLY A 323 -11.17 15.06 11.39
CA GLY A 323 -10.37 13.86 11.13
C GLY A 323 -9.05 14.14 10.41
N VAL A 324 -8.67 13.25 9.50
CA VAL A 324 -7.48 13.39 8.65
C VAL A 324 -7.86 13.54 7.17
N GLN A 325 -7.00 14.19 6.38
CA GLN A 325 -7.19 14.44 4.94
C GLN A 325 -5.88 14.22 4.16
N PRO A 326 -5.90 13.93 2.84
CA PRO A 326 -4.72 13.99 1.99
C PRO A 326 -4.10 15.39 1.93
N PRO A 327 -2.87 15.53 1.39
CA PRO A 327 -2.17 16.81 1.33
C PRO A 327 -2.95 17.89 0.58
N SER A 328 -3.12 19.06 1.19
CA SER A 328 -3.84 20.19 0.59
C SER A 328 -3.05 20.96 -0.47
N SER A 329 -1.74 20.70 -0.61
CA SER A 329 -0.79 21.46 -1.44
C SER A 329 -0.61 20.95 -2.88
N SER A 330 -1.50 20.11 -3.39
CA SER A 330 -1.48 19.60 -4.78
C SER A 330 -1.67 20.74 -5.80
N THR A 331 -0.57 21.27 -6.35
CA THR A 331 -0.58 22.33 -7.39
C THR A 331 -0.78 21.80 -8.81
N LYS A 332 -0.82 20.47 -8.99
CA LYS A 332 -0.81 19.77 -10.29
C LYS A 332 -2.18 19.31 -10.79
N GLY A 333 -3.25 19.66 -10.07
CA GLY A 333 -4.61 19.20 -10.36
C GLY A 333 -4.89 17.76 -9.90
N ILE A 334 -3.98 17.16 -9.12
CA ILE A 334 -4.17 15.81 -8.56
C ILE A 334 -5.20 15.87 -7.45
N VAL A 335 -6.17 14.94 -7.48
CA VAL A 335 -7.18 14.77 -6.44
C VAL A 335 -7.05 13.37 -5.83
N TYR A 336 -6.54 13.29 -4.61
CA TYR A 336 -6.31 12.05 -3.86
C TYR A 336 -7.59 11.53 -3.20
N GLU A 337 -7.94 10.27 -3.43
CA GLU A 337 -9.01 9.57 -2.71
C GLU A 337 -8.42 8.97 -1.42
N LEU A 338 -8.96 9.31 -0.24
CA LEU A 338 -8.47 8.71 1.01
C LEU A 338 -9.23 7.42 1.31
N SER A 339 -8.52 6.30 1.38
CA SER A 339 -9.03 5.00 1.81
C SER A 339 -8.51 4.65 3.20
N ALA A 340 -9.29 3.92 3.99
CA ALA A 340 -8.94 3.53 5.35
C ALA A 340 -9.13 2.02 5.57
N GLU A 341 -8.23 1.43 6.34
CA GLU A 341 -8.20 0.00 6.64
C GLU A 341 -7.93 -0.24 8.14
N THR A 342 -8.64 -1.19 8.74
CA THR A 342 -8.51 -1.55 10.15
C THR A 342 -8.85 -3.02 10.42
N VAL A 343 -8.35 -3.57 11.53
CA VAL A 343 -8.71 -4.89 12.04
C VAL A 343 -9.72 -4.73 13.17
N LEU A 344 -10.92 -5.23 12.94
CA LEU A 344 -12.05 -5.19 13.85
C LEU A 344 -11.95 -6.33 14.87
N SER A 345 -12.35 -6.06 16.12
CA SER A 345 -12.65 -7.08 17.12
C SER A 345 -13.84 -7.96 16.71
N SER A 346 -14.23 -8.94 17.53
CA SER A 346 -15.40 -9.80 17.24
C SER A 346 -16.72 -9.03 17.31
N MET A 347 -17.14 -8.45 16.18
CA MET A 347 -18.39 -7.70 16.07
C MET A 347 -19.02 -7.83 14.67
N SER A 348 -20.31 -7.52 14.57
CA SER A 348 -21.11 -7.59 13.35
C SER A 348 -21.38 -6.23 12.71
N THR A 349 -21.07 -5.11 13.38
CA THR A 349 -21.31 -3.77 12.84
C THR A 349 -20.13 -2.83 13.06
N VAL A 350 -19.90 -1.94 12.10
CA VAL A 350 -18.95 -0.82 12.17
C VAL A 350 -19.44 0.31 11.26
N GLU A 351 -19.14 1.54 11.59
CA GLU A 351 -19.31 2.70 10.71
C GLU A 351 -17.96 3.31 10.37
N PHE A 352 -17.71 3.60 9.09
CA PHE A 352 -16.57 4.41 8.66
C PHE A 352 -17.06 5.84 8.37
N ALA A 353 -16.45 6.84 9.00
CA ALA A 353 -16.81 8.24 8.81
C ALA A 353 -15.94 8.87 7.72
N PHE A 354 -16.54 9.44 6.67
CA PHE A 354 -15.81 10.11 5.59
C PHE A 354 -16.53 11.40 5.11
N SER A 355 -15.78 12.39 4.62
CA SER A 355 -16.36 13.62 4.03
C SER A 355 -16.51 13.53 2.51
N THR A 356 -17.66 13.95 2.01
CA THR A 356 -17.81 14.37 0.59
C THR A 356 -16.88 15.55 0.32
N ARG A 357 -16.33 15.64 -0.90
CA ARG A 357 -15.55 16.80 -1.35
C ARG A 357 -16.41 18.05 -1.56
N PRO A 358 -15.81 19.26 -1.56
CA PRO A 358 -16.41 20.40 -2.25
C PRO A 358 -16.70 20.00 -3.70
N THR A 359 -17.88 20.37 -4.22
CA THR A 359 -18.45 20.03 -5.54
C THR A 359 -18.91 18.58 -5.81
N VAL A 360 -18.66 17.61 -4.92
CA VAL A 360 -19.05 16.20 -5.17
C VAL A 360 -20.30 15.78 -4.36
N THR A 361 -21.36 15.41 -5.08
CA THR A 361 -22.66 14.98 -4.52
C THR A 361 -22.96 13.48 -4.68
N THR A 362 -22.03 12.73 -5.27
CA THR A 362 -22.10 11.27 -5.42
C THR A 362 -20.81 10.63 -4.90
N LEU A 363 -20.96 9.55 -4.14
CA LEU A 363 -19.86 8.73 -3.63
C LEU A 363 -19.89 7.36 -4.28
N ALA A 364 -18.71 6.79 -4.52
CA ALA A 364 -18.57 5.39 -4.93
C ALA A 364 -17.68 4.65 -3.92
N VAL A 365 -18.15 3.52 -3.41
CA VAL A 365 -17.56 2.81 -2.27
C VAL A 365 -17.27 1.35 -2.62
N ARG A 366 -16.07 0.87 -2.28
CA ARG A 366 -15.74 -0.55 -2.30
C ARG A 366 -15.38 -1.03 -0.90
N VAL A 367 -15.97 -2.17 -0.52
CA VAL A 367 -15.67 -2.86 0.74
C VAL A 367 -14.81 -4.09 0.44
N ILE A 368 -13.72 -4.22 1.18
CA ILE A 368 -12.79 -5.34 1.09
C ILE A 368 -12.66 -5.93 2.51
N VAL A 369 -12.80 -7.24 2.63
CA VAL A 369 -12.83 -7.97 3.90
C VAL A 369 -11.84 -9.13 3.83
N ASP A 370 -10.88 -9.18 4.75
CA ASP A 370 -9.78 -10.15 4.76
C ASP A 370 -9.12 -10.29 3.37
N ASP A 371 -8.82 -9.13 2.78
CA ASP A 371 -8.24 -8.94 1.43
C ASP A 371 -9.14 -9.41 0.25
N VAL A 372 -10.32 -9.96 0.51
CA VAL A 372 -11.33 -10.34 -0.49
C VAL A 372 -12.31 -9.20 -0.77
N TRP A 373 -12.60 -8.96 -2.05
CA TRP A 373 -13.54 -7.92 -2.47
C TRP A 373 -14.99 -8.36 -2.25
N VAL A 374 -15.77 -7.55 -1.53
CA VAL A 374 -17.22 -7.77 -1.39
C VAL A 374 -17.95 -7.43 -2.69
N ASN A 375 -17.54 -6.35 -3.35
CA ASN A 375 -18.18 -5.82 -4.55
C ASN A 375 -17.15 -5.47 -5.64
N THR A 376 -17.35 -6.00 -6.84
CA THR A 376 -16.49 -5.73 -8.02
C THR A 376 -16.63 -4.27 -8.45
N TYR A 377 -17.85 -3.88 -8.83
CA TYR A 377 -18.23 -2.49 -9.09
C TYR A 377 -18.53 -1.78 -7.76
N ALA A 378 -18.22 -0.49 -7.67
CA ALA A 378 -18.42 0.29 -6.46
C ALA A 378 -19.91 0.52 -6.18
N LEU A 379 -20.29 0.49 -4.90
CA LEU A 379 -21.61 0.90 -4.44
C LEU A 379 -21.72 2.41 -4.54
N GLN A 380 -22.77 2.91 -5.20
CA GLN A 380 -22.91 4.33 -5.50
C GLN A 380 -24.03 4.97 -4.67
N PHE A 381 -23.75 6.14 -4.10
CA PHE A 381 -24.65 6.90 -3.26
C PHE A 381 -24.72 8.33 -3.78
N SER A 382 -25.87 8.74 -4.31
CA SER A 382 -26.09 10.05 -4.94
C SER A 382 -27.02 10.95 -4.12
N GLY A 383 -27.04 12.25 -4.42
CA GLY A 383 -27.89 13.23 -3.73
C GLY A 383 -27.34 13.69 -2.38
N LEU A 384 -26.04 13.54 -2.17
CA LEU A 384 -25.36 13.85 -0.92
C LEU A 384 -24.96 15.32 -0.86
N THR A 385 -24.94 15.88 0.36
CA THR A 385 -24.49 17.24 0.61
C THR A 385 -22.97 17.32 0.52
N VAL A 386 -22.43 18.34 -0.16
CA VAL A 386 -20.98 18.59 -0.26
C VAL A 386 -20.36 18.96 1.10
N ASN A 387 -19.05 18.69 1.28
CA ASN A 387 -18.30 19.00 2.50
C ASN A 387 -19.00 18.54 3.81
N THR A 388 -19.66 17.37 3.76
CA THR A 388 -20.45 16.82 4.86
C THR A 388 -19.90 15.44 5.25
N MET A 389 -19.80 15.18 6.56
CA MET A 389 -19.46 13.86 7.07
C MET A 389 -20.62 12.89 6.92
N TYR A 390 -20.34 11.74 6.32
CA TYR A 390 -21.25 10.62 6.21
C TYR A 390 -20.66 9.38 6.86
N TYR A 391 -21.53 8.63 7.56
CA TYR A 391 -21.22 7.41 8.26
C TYR A 391 -21.66 6.23 7.39
N LEU A 392 -20.68 5.50 6.85
CA LEU A 392 -20.90 4.29 6.07
C LEU A 392 -21.00 3.10 7.03
N LYS A 393 -22.21 2.66 7.34
CA LYS A 393 -22.45 1.49 8.20
C LYS A 393 -22.34 0.19 7.40
N LEU A 394 -21.46 -0.69 7.86
CA LEU A 394 -21.36 -2.08 7.45
C LEU A 394 -22.03 -2.95 8.51
N THR A 395 -22.97 -3.81 8.09
CA THR A 395 -23.64 -4.79 8.97
C THR A 395 -23.44 -6.19 8.42
N PHE A 396 -22.50 -6.93 9.01
CA PHE A 396 -22.17 -8.31 8.68
C PHE A 396 -23.19 -9.31 9.29
N PRO A 397 -23.48 -10.45 8.63
CA PRO A 397 -24.37 -11.49 9.16
C PRO A 397 -23.94 -12.09 10.50
N THR A 398 -22.63 -12.12 10.79
CA THR A 398 -22.08 -12.72 12.02
C THR A 398 -21.02 -11.84 12.66
N ALA A 399 -20.86 -11.93 13.98
CA ALA A 399 -19.75 -11.32 14.69
C ALA A 399 -18.51 -12.21 14.62
N ARG A 400 -17.41 -11.68 14.09
CA ARG A 400 -16.05 -12.26 14.14
C ARG A 400 -15.02 -11.16 13.91
N PRO A 401 -13.74 -11.34 14.33
CA PRO A 401 -12.66 -10.46 13.91
C PRO A 401 -12.51 -10.46 12.39
N ARG A 402 -12.23 -9.29 11.81
CA ARG A 402 -12.08 -9.06 10.35
C ARG A 402 -11.10 -7.93 10.09
N ARG A 403 -10.23 -8.07 9.10
CA ARG A 403 -9.57 -6.95 8.43
C ARG A 403 -10.57 -6.33 7.46
N VAL A 404 -10.88 -5.04 7.59
CA VAL A 404 -11.83 -4.34 6.73
C VAL A 404 -11.18 -3.09 6.16
N LYS A 405 -11.22 -2.96 4.84
CA LYS A 405 -10.80 -1.79 4.09
C LYS A 405 -11.99 -1.20 3.33
N VAL A 406 -12.11 0.12 3.40
CA VAL A 406 -13.06 0.89 2.60
C VAL A 406 -12.26 1.77 1.64
N GLU A 407 -12.41 1.50 0.34
CA GLU A 407 -12.02 2.45 -0.71
C GLU A 407 -13.21 3.34 -1.02
N ALA A 408 -13.02 4.65 -1.10
CA ALA A 408 -14.09 5.59 -1.40
C ALA A 408 -13.63 6.66 -2.39
N ALA A 409 -14.30 6.75 -3.54
CA ALA A 409 -14.11 7.80 -4.53
C ALA A 409 -15.13 8.94 -4.34
N GLY A 410 -14.65 10.18 -4.50
CA GLY A 410 -15.39 11.40 -4.15
C GLY A 410 -15.15 11.87 -2.72
N MET A 411 -14.20 11.24 -2.01
CA MET A 411 -13.94 11.46 -0.58
C MET A 411 -12.51 11.94 -0.36
N TYR A 412 -12.34 12.82 0.63
CA TYR A 412 -11.03 13.41 0.92
C TYR A 412 -10.77 13.64 2.41
N ARG A 413 -11.68 13.21 3.30
CA ARG A 413 -11.42 13.19 4.73
C ARG A 413 -11.93 11.90 5.31
N PHE A 414 -11.22 11.38 6.29
CA PHE A 414 -11.60 10.23 7.10
C PHE A 414 -11.67 10.65 8.56
N GLY A 415 -12.83 10.46 9.18
CA GLY A 415 -13.12 10.82 10.58
C GLY A 415 -12.88 9.70 11.59
N GLY A 416 -12.42 8.53 11.14
CA GLY A 416 -12.27 7.34 11.98
C GLY A 416 -13.40 6.34 11.80
N VAL A 417 -13.53 5.43 12.76
CA VAL A 417 -14.65 4.48 12.81
C VAL A 417 -15.47 4.64 14.08
N ILE A 418 -16.76 4.30 14.00
CA ILE A 418 -17.62 4.10 15.16
C ILE A 418 -17.90 2.60 15.28
N VAL A 419 -17.62 2.05 16.46
CA VAL A 419 -17.83 0.64 16.80
C VAL A 419 -18.90 0.52 17.90
N PRO A 420 -19.61 -0.61 18.03
CA PRO A 420 -20.46 -0.87 19.19
C PRO A 420 -19.68 -0.76 20.51
N SER A 421 -20.39 -0.50 21.60
CA SER A 421 -19.77 -0.46 22.94
C SER A 421 -19.03 -1.77 23.25
N GLY A 422 -17.76 -1.67 23.67
CA GLY A 422 -16.87 -2.81 23.88
C GLY A 422 -16.20 -3.37 22.61
N GLY A 423 -16.57 -2.88 21.42
CA GLY A 423 -15.84 -3.12 20.18
C GLY A 423 -14.51 -2.37 20.14
N ASN A 424 -13.59 -2.84 19.31
CA ASN A 424 -12.29 -2.22 19.09
C ASN A 424 -11.89 -2.34 17.61
N ALA A 425 -11.01 -1.43 17.17
CA ALA A 425 -10.41 -1.39 15.85
C ALA A 425 -8.91 -1.15 16.02
N THR A 426 -8.06 -1.93 15.34
CA THR A 426 -6.60 -1.87 15.48
C THR A 426 -5.93 -1.81 14.11
N ARG A 427 -4.74 -1.21 14.03
CA ARG A 427 -3.98 -1.14 12.78
C ARG A 427 -3.73 -2.55 12.23
N PRO A 428 -3.93 -2.79 10.92
CA PRO A 428 -3.51 -4.04 10.30
C PRO A 428 -2.01 -4.29 10.52
N PRO A 429 -1.59 -5.53 10.80
CA PRO A 429 -0.18 -5.86 10.95
C PRO A 429 0.57 -5.73 9.62
N GLY A 430 1.87 -5.49 9.69
CA GLY A 430 2.75 -5.40 8.52
C GLY A 430 2.93 -3.99 7.94
N GLU A 431 3.95 -3.87 7.10
CA GLU A 431 4.26 -2.66 6.32
C GLU A 431 3.67 -2.76 4.91
N VAL A 432 3.75 -1.69 4.12
CA VAL A 432 3.32 -1.72 2.71
C VAL A 432 4.32 -2.55 1.90
N VAL A 433 3.83 -3.60 1.23
CA VAL A 433 4.70 -4.56 0.51
C VAL A 433 4.73 -4.27 -0.99
N LYS A 434 3.59 -3.95 -1.61
CA LYS A 434 3.43 -3.65 -3.03
C LYS A 434 2.58 -2.38 -3.20
N ARG A 435 3.20 -1.32 -3.73
CA ARG A 435 2.55 -0.02 -3.96
C ARG A 435 2.56 0.33 -5.44
N ALA A 436 1.36 0.47 -6.00
CA ALA A 436 1.17 1.02 -7.34
C ALA A 436 0.86 2.52 -7.28
N VAL A 437 1.44 3.28 -8.21
CA VAL A 437 1.06 4.68 -8.47
C VAL A 437 0.60 4.81 -9.92
N ILE A 438 -0.60 5.36 -10.11
CA ILE A 438 -1.26 5.45 -11.41
C ILE A 438 -1.22 6.91 -11.90
N ASN A 439 -0.63 7.15 -13.06
CA ASN A 439 -0.62 8.47 -13.71
C ASN A 439 -1.10 8.37 -15.15
N TRP A 440 -2.39 8.66 -15.33
CA TRP A 440 -3.10 8.61 -16.60
C TRP A 440 -3.88 9.93 -16.83
N ASP A 441 -4.65 9.98 -17.91
CA ASP A 441 -5.54 11.09 -18.23
C ASP A 441 -6.95 10.97 -17.59
N SER A 442 -8.01 11.35 -18.31
CA SER A 442 -9.40 11.25 -17.83
C SER A 442 -9.88 9.80 -17.68
N TYR A 443 -9.29 8.86 -18.41
CA TYR A 443 -9.62 7.43 -18.31
C TYR A 443 -9.13 6.84 -16.98
N GLY A 444 -7.94 7.24 -16.51
CA GLY A 444 -7.47 6.88 -15.16
C GLY A 444 -7.96 7.81 -14.05
N ALA A 445 -8.48 8.99 -14.37
CA ALA A 445 -9.20 9.84 -13.41
C ALA A 445 -10.65 9.37 -13.17
N GLY A 446 -11.17 8.42 -13.94
CA GLY A 446 -12.54 7.92 -13.82
C GLY A 446 -13.58 8.98 -14.20
N ALA A 447 -13.38 9.65 -15.33
CA ALA A 447 -14.39 10.53 -15.92
C ALA A 447 -15.41 9.73 -16.75
N GLY A 448 -16.55 10.34 -17.05
CA GLY A 448 -17.62 9.74 -17.87
C GLY A 448 -19.04 10.09 -17.44
N GLY A 449 -19.23 10.69 -16.27
CA GLY A 449 -20.56 10.99 -15.74
C GLY A 449 -21.23 9.74 -15.17
N ASN A 450 -22.01 9.91 -14.10
CA ASN A 450 -22.56 8.80 -13.35
C ASN A 450 -24.10 8.90 -13.33
N THR A 451 -24.74 8.34 -14.35
CA THR A 451 -26.15 8.62 -14.71
C THR A 451 -27.08 7.42 -14.61
N THR A 452 -26.53 6.20 -14.51
CA THR A 452 -27.28 4.95 -14.37
C THR A 452 -26.63 4.04 -13.33
N THR A 453 -27.31 3.00 -12.88
CA THR A 453 -26.69 1.96 -12.01
C THR A 453 -26.14 0.76 -12.80
N ASP A 454 -26.33 0.73 -14.12
CA ASP A 454 -25.88 -0.36 -14.98
C ASP A 454 -24.40 -0.12 -15.39
N PRO A 455 -23.44 -0.97 -14.97
CA PRO A 455 -22.03 -0.76 -15.27
C PRO A 455 -21.70 -0.81 -16.76
N THR A 456 -22.58 -1.36 -17.62
CA THR A 456 -22.37 -1.39 -19.07
C THR A 456 -22.55 -0.02 -19.73
N THR A 457 -23.41 0.83 -19.16
CA THR A 457 -23.73 2.18 -19.66
C THR A 457 -23.21 3.30 -18.78
N ASN A 458 -22.95 3.03 -17.50
CA ASN A 458 -22.49 4.01 -16.53
C ASN A 458 -20.98 4.33 -16.68
N GLY A 459 -20.58 5.56 -16.38
CA GLY A 459 -19.17 5.94 -16.27
C GLY A 459 -18.48 5.27 -15.07
N SER A 460 -17.14 5.36 -15.03
CA SER A 460 -16.34 4.86 -13.92
C SER A 460 -16.11 5.91 -12.83
N THR A 461 -15.38 5.52 -11.78
CA THR A 461 -14.82 6.41 -10.75
C THR A 461 -13.33 6.10 -10.57
N LYS A 462 -12.56 6.92 -9.83
CA LYS A 462 -11.09 6.70 -9.65
C LYS A 462 -10.73 5.28 -9.19
N ILE A 463 -11.57 4.64 -8.37
CA ILE A 463 -11.39 3.27 -7.85
C ILE A 463 -11.96 2.18 -8.78
N GLU A 464 -12.60 2.55 -9.89
CA GLU A 464 -13.16 1.65 -10.91
C GLU A 464 -12.49 1.84 -12.28
N THR A 465 -11.32 2.49 -12.30
CA THR A 465 -10.52 2.60 -13.51
C THR A 465 -9.72 1.33 -13.75
N ALA A 466 -9.48 1.02 -15.03
CA ALA A 466 -8.71 -0.15 -15.43
C ALA A 466 -7.34 -0.29 -14.71
N PRO A 467 -6.49 0.75 -14.61
CA PRO A 467 -5.25 0.65 -13.84
C PRO A 467 -5.45 0.43 -12.33
N HIS A 468 -6.56 0.88 -11.72
CA HIS A 468 -6.86 0.58 -10.31
C HIS A 468 -7.23 -0.90 -10.10
N TYR A 469 -8.04 -1.45 -11.01
CA TYR A 469 -8.29 -2.90 -11.05
C TYR A 469 -6.97 -3.67 -11.21
N VAL A 470 -6.15 -3.35 -12.22
CA VAL A 470 -4.87 -4.03 -12.50
C VAL A 470 -3.92 -3.98 -11.31
N ALA A 471 -3.76 -2.82 -10.67
CA ALA A 471 -2.93 -2.70 -9.48
C ALA A 471 -3.37 -3.67 -8.36
N ARG A 472 -4.68 -3.79 -8.13
CA ARG A 472 -5.25 -4.73 -7.15
C ARG A 472 -5.13 -6.19 -7.60
N MET A 473 -5.23 -6.45 -8.91
CA MET A 473 -4.99 -7.77 -9.50
C MET A 473 -3.53 -8.24 -9.37
N LEU A 474 -2.59 -7.30 -9.29
CA LEU A 474 -1.16 -7.54 -9.00
C LEU A 474 -0.87 -7.62 -7.49
N GLU A 475 -1.90 -7.80 -6.64
CA GLU A 475 -1.80 -7.81 -5.17
C GLU A 475 -1.14 -6.55 -4.57
N CYS A 476 -1.31 -5.38 -5.20
CA CYS A 476 -0.90 -4.14 -4.56
C CYS A 476 -1.77 -3.88 -3.33
N ASP A 477 -1.15 -3.92 -2.16
CA ASP A 477 -1.81 -3.60 -0.89
C ASP A 477 -1.95 -2.07 -0.70
N SER A 478 -1.22 -1.27 -1.48
CA SER A 478 -1.39 0.19 -1.61
C SER A 478 -1.53 0.63 -3.07
N VAL A 479 -2.48 1.52 -3.36
CA VAL A 479 -2.72 2.07 -4.71
C VAL A 479 -3.02 3.56 -4.59
N ILE A 480 -2.24 4.40 -5.28
CA ILE A 480 -2.40 5.86 -5.29
C ILE A 480 -2.62 6.35 -6.72
N ASN A 481 -3.70 7.09 -6.97
CA ASN A 481 -4.13 7.47 -8.32
C ASN A 481 -3.97 8.99 -8.55
N VAL A 482 -2.84 9.38 -9.15
CA VAL A 482 -2.48 10.77 -9.48
C VAL A 482 -2.96 11.23 -10.86
N SER A 483 -3.82 10.45 -11.53
CA SER A 483 -4.35 10.76 -12.86
C SER A 483 -5.19 12.05 -12.88
N VAL A 484 -5.04 12.86 -13.93
CA VAL A 484 -5.69 14.17 -14.09
C VAL A 484 -6.38 14.26 -15.47
N GLY A 485 -7.68 14.54 -15.45
CA GLY A 485 -8.51 14.55 -16.66
C GLY A 485 -8.15 15.64 -17.68
N GLY A 486 -8.07 15.25 -18.95
CA GLY A 486 -7.74 16.15 -20.07
C GLY A 486 -6.24 16.46 -20.21
N THR A 487 -5.35 15.68 -19.58
CA THR A 487 -3.90 15.85 -19.64
C THR A 487 -3.22 14.76 -20.48
N GLY A 488 -1.95 14.95 -20.84
CA GLY A 488 -1.17 14.04 -21.66
C GLY A 488 0.33 14.16 -21.42
N TRP A 489 1.11 13.57 -22.33
CA TRP A 489 2.57 13.64 -22.30
C TRP A 489 3.08 15.06 -22.60
N VAL A 490 2.42 15.75 -23.54
CA VAL A 490 2.76 17.11 -23.99
C VAL A 490 1.66 18.11 -23.58
N ASN A 491 0.39 17.69 -23.61
CA ASN A 491 -0.75 18.52 -23.24
C ASN A 491 -0.91 18.60 -21.72
N ASN A 492 -0.80 19.80 -21.14
CA ASN A 492 -1.01 20.02 -19.70
C ASN A 492 -2.49 20.11 -19.29
N GLY A 493 -3.44 20.15 -20.24
CA GLY A 493 -4.88 20.19 -19.98
C GLY A 493 -5.43 21.54 -19.50
N GLY A 494 -4.64 22.61 -19.57
CA GLY A 494 -5.01 23.97 -19.19
C GLY A 494 -4.60 24.39 -17.77
N ALA A 495 -5.14 25.53 -17.32
CA ALA A 495 -4.77 26.14 -16.04
C ALA A 495 -5.06 25.23 -14.83
N GLY A 496 -4.12 25.17 -13.87
CA GLY A 496 -4.24 24.36 -12.66
C GLY A 496 -4.03 22.84 -12.85
N LYS A 497 -3.62 22.42 -14.05
CA LYS A 497 -3.26 21.04 -14.38
C LYS A 497 -1.81 20.96 -14.85
N SER A 498 -1.38 19.77 -15.25
CA SER A 498 0.01 19.44 -15.56
C SER A 498 0.10 18.33 -16.61
N THR A 499 1.24 18.21 -17.29
CA THR A 499 1.55 17.03 -18.12
C THR A 499 1.82 15.80 -17.25
N PHE A 500 1.93 14.62 -17.87
CA PHE A 500 2.32 13.40 -17.19
C PHE A 500 3.71 13.53 -16.56
N GLY A 501 4.66 14.18 -17.23
CA GLY A 501 6.03 14.35 -16.74
C GLY A 501 6.17 15.37 -15.62
N GLU A 502 5.34 16.42 -15.63
CA GLU A 502 5.29 17.40 -14.54
C GLU A 502 4.75 16.84 -13.21
N ARG A 503 4.21 15.60 -13.20
CA ARG A 503 3.76 14.85 -12.02
C ARG A 503 4.75 13.81 -11.49
N VAL A 504 5.92 13.65 -12.11
CA VAL A 504 6.92 12.67 -11.67
C VAL A 504 7.41 12.92 -10.23
N PRO A 505 7.63 14.17 -9.77
CA PRO A 505 7.95 14.43 -8.37
C PRO A 505 6.90 13.91 -7.39
N GLU A 506 5.61 14.09 -7.69
CA GLU A 506 4.49 13.57 -6.89
C GLU A 506 4.40 12.04 -6.95
N ILE A 507 4.68 11.42 -8.11
CA ILE A 507 4.78 9.96 -8.24
C ILE A 507 5.89 9.41 -7.34
N LEU A 508 7.08 10.02 -7.37
CA LEU A 508 8.22 9.59 -6.55
C LEU A 508 7.96 9.86 -5.05
N ALA A 509 7.27 10.94 -4.69
CA ALA A 509 6.83 11.22 -3.32
C ALA A 509 5.80 10.19 -2.81
N CYS A 510 4.98 9.62 -3.69
CA CYS A 510 4.13 8.47 -3.37
C CYS A 510 4.93 7.18 -3.12
N ASN A 511 6.21 7.15 -3.50
CA ASN A 511 7.15 6.07 -3.24
C ASN A 511 6.67 4.74 -3.88
N PRO A 512 6.76 4.59 -5.21
CA PRO A 512 6.18 3.46 -5.93
C PRO A 512 7.11 2.24 -5.93
N HIS A 513 6.53 1.05 -5.84
CA HIS A 513 7.17 -0.15 -6.38
C HIS A 513 6.82 -0.33 -7.86
N ILE A 514 5.58 0.01 -8.22
CA ILE A 514 5.02 -0.11 -9.56
C ILE A 514 4.47 1.26 -9.97
N VAL A 515 4.80 1.72 -11.17
CA VAL A 515 4.15 2.89 -11.79
C VAL A 515 3.39 2.43 -13.03
N LEU A 516 2.11 2.78 -13.10
CA LEU A 516 1.24 2.55 -14.25
C LEU A 516 1.03 3.89 -14.97
N LEU A 517 1.65 4.05 -16.14
CA LEU A 517 1.50 5.20 -17.04
C LEU A 517 0.59 4.82 -18.20
N GLY A 518 -0.29 5.71 -18.65
CA GLY A 518 -1.20 5.37 -19.75
C GLY A 518 -1.99 6.52 -20.34
N GLY A 519 -2.50 6.31 -21.56
CA GLY A 519 -2.95 7.33 -22.49
C GLY A 519 -1.92 7.63 -23.59
N SER A 520 -1.88 8.81 -24.20
CA SER A 520 -2.72 9.98 -23.99
C SER A 520 -3.63 10.23 -25.17
N ILE A 521 -4.92 10.25 -24.89
CA ILE A 521 -5.96 10.61 -25.86
C ILE A 521 -5.96 12.13 -26.10
N ASN A 522 -5.44 12.90 -25.14
CA ASN A 522 -5.51 14.37 -25.10
C ASN A 522 -4.35 15.09 -25.80
N ASP A 523 -3.24 14.42 -26.12
CA ASP A 523 -2.15 15.03 -26.92
C ASP A 523 -2.57 15.36 -28.37
N THR A 524 -3.71 14.84 -28.81
CA THR A 524 -4.37 15.27 -30.06
C THR A 524 -4.78 16.75 -30.04
N ALA A 525 -5.09 17.31 -28.87
CA ALA A 525 -5.47 18.72 -28.73
C ALA A 525 -4.27 19.68 -28.78
N SER A 526 -3.06 19.19 -28.54
CA SER A 526 -1.80 19.94 -28.72
C SER A 526 -1.18 19.74 -30.11
N SER A 527 -1.79 18.92 -30.98
CA SER A 527 -1.23 18.52 -32.28
C SER A 527 0.20 17.96 -32.18
N ALA A 528 0.51 17.25 -31.10
CA ALA A 528 1.86 16.77 -30.83
C ALA A 528 2.36 15.83 -31.94
N THR A 529 3.66 15.86 -32.24
CA THR A 529 4.33 14.94 -33.17
C THR A 529 4.81 13.67 -32.47
N TYR A 530 5.20 12.66 -33.26
CA TYR A 530 5.90 11.47 -32.76
C TYR A 530 7.10 11.86 -31.86
N ASP A 531 8.01 12.70 -32.37
CA ASP A 531 9.24 13.08 -31.67
C ASP A 531 8.97 13.81 -30.35
N GLN A 532 7.91 14.63 -30.30
CA GLN A 532 7.52 15.35 -29.10
C GLN A 532 6.99 14.42 -28.01
N VAL A 533 6.15 13.44 -28.39
CA VAL A 533 5.66 12.42 -27.45
C VAL A 533 6.81 11.51 -27.02
N TYR A 534 7.66 11.06 -27.95
CA TYR A 534 8.84 10.24 -27.64
C TYR A 534 9.79 10.94 -26.67
N ALA A 535 10.11 12.21 -26.91
CA ALA A 535 10.95 13.03 -26.02
C ALA A 535 10.32 13.22 -24.63
N ALA A 536 8.99 13.43 -24.57
CA ALA A 536 8.27 13.55 -23.30
C ALA A 536 8.26 12.23 -22.51
N VAL A 537 8.00 11.09 -23.16
CA VAL A 537 8.01 9.77 -22.53
C VAL A 537 9.41 9.42 -22.02
N THR A 538 10.44 9.57 -22.85
CA THR A 538 11.82 9.26 -22.45
C THR A 538 12.32 10.15 -21.30
N ALA A 539 11.94 11.44 -21.26
CA ALA A 539 12.23 12.33 -20.13
C ALA A 539 11.53 11.90 -18.82
N VAL A 540 10.36 11.23 -18.91
CA VAL A 540 9.72 10.60 -17.75
C VAL A 540 10.45 9.32 -17.34
N LEU A 541 10.79 8.45 -18.29
CA LEU A 541 11.45 7.17 -17.99
C LEU A 541 12.85 7.33 -17.41
N ALA A 542 13.59 8.39 -17.79
CA ALA A 542 14.84 8.76 -17.15
C ALA A 542 14.66 9.13 -15.66
N GLN A 543 13.62 9.89 -15.32
CA GLN A 543 13.34 10.24 -13.92
C GLN A 543 12.79 9.06 -13.09
N LEU A 544 12.19 8.06 -13.75
CA LEU A 544 11.68 6.84 -13.13
C LEU A 544 12.71 5.68 -13.18
N GLU A 545 13.99 5.93 -13.47
CA GLU A 545 15.02 4.89 -13.57
C GLU A 545 15.03 3.96 -12.34
N GLY A 546 15.07 4.56 -11.14
CA GLY A 546 15.04 3.84 -9.86
C GLY A 546 13.68 3.26 -9.43
N VAL A 547 12.65 3.29 -10.28
CA VAL A 547 11.39 2.58 -10.01
C VAL A 547 11.51 1.13 -10.48
N PRO A 548 11.24 0.13 -9.61
CA PRO A 548 11.37 -1.29 -9.93
C PRO A 548 10.62 -1.72 -11.20
N VAL A 549 9.35 -1.33 -11.29
CA VAL A 549 8.45 -1.73 -12.38
C VAL A 549 7.73 -0.50 -12.90
N VAL A 550 7.90 -0.22 -14.20
CA VAL A 550 7.13 0.81 -14.92
C VAL A 550 6.41 0.11 -16.06
N VAL A 551 5.09 0.26 -16.08
CA VAL A 551 4.21 -0.23 -17.16
C VAL A 551 3.68 0.99 -17.90
N LEU A 552 3.78 0.96 -19.22
CA LEU A 552 3.27 1.99 -20.13
C LEU A 552 2.15 1.41 -21.00
N THR A 553 1.16 2.23 -21.29
CA THR A 553 0.12 1.98 -22.30
C THR A 553 0.13 3.12 -23.30
N GLY A 554 -0.26 2.84 -24.54
CA GLY A 554 -0.64 3.89 -25.48
C GLY A 554 -2.13 4.22 -25.40
N PRO A 555 -2.64 5.12 -26.27
CA PRO A 555 -4.03 5.55 -26.22
C PRO A 555 -5.00 4.36 -26.39
N GLU A 556 -5.96 4.22 -25.48
CA GLU A 556 -6.86 3.06 -25.38
C GLU A 556 -8.00 3.08 -26.42
N ARG A 557 -8.02 4.10 -27.27
CA ARG A 557 -9.16 4.51 -28.09
C ARG A 557 -9.02 4.05 -29.53
N ASP A 558 -10.17 3.84 -30.18
CA ASP A 558 -10.27 3.54 -31.62
C ASP A 558 -9.56 4.58 -32.51
N THR A 559 -8.64 4.10 -33.36
CA THR A 559 -7.94 4.85 -34.40
C THR A 559 -8.88 5.42 -35.46
N ALA A 560 -10.10 4.89 -35.62
CA ALA A 560 -11.16 5.51 -36.39
C ALA A 560 -11.59 6.88 -35.84
N ALA A 561 -11.38 7.14 -34.54
CA ALA A 561 -11.59 8.46 -33.94
C ALA A 561 -10.40 9.41 -34.12
N SER A 562 -9.17 8.90 -34.24
CA SER A 562 -8.02 9.65 -34.77
C SER A 562 -6.85 8.75 -35.17
N ALA A 563 -6.35 8.92 -36.39
CA ALA A 563 -5.16 8.20 -36.87
C ALA A 563 -3.88 8.55 -36.08
N THR A 564 -3.83 9.72 -35.40
CA THR A 564 -2.68 10.12 -34.58
C THR A 564 -2.51 9.27 -33.32
N TYR A 565 -3.55 8.55 -32.87
CA TYR A 565 -3.40 7.63 -31.74
C TYR A 565 -2.39 6.51 -32.03
N ALA A 566 -2.32 6.02 -33.27
CA ALA A 566 -1.30 5.06 -33.69
C ALA A 566 0.12 5.67 -33.63
N THR A 567 0.27 6.94 -34.00
CA THR A 567 1.55 7.68 -33.89
C THR A 567 2.01 7.78 -32.43
N TYR A 568 1.10 8.07 -31.50
CA TYR A 568 1.43 8.16 -30.07
C TYR A 568 1.68 6.79 -29.44
N ASN A 569 0.90 5.77 -29.82
CA ASN A 569 1.13 4.38 -29.42
C ASN A 569 2.53 3.90 -29.80
N ASN A 570 2.96 4.18 -31.04
CA ASN A 570 4.31 3.89 -31.51
C ASN A 570 5.37 4.64 -30.69
N ALA A 571 5.23 5.96 -30.50
CA ALA A 571 6.19 6.76 -29.73
C ALA A 571 6.38 6.26 -28.28
N ILE A 572 5.28 5.85 -27.63
CA ILE A 572 5.30 5.32 -26.27
C ILE A 572 5.93 3.92 -26.23
N ARG A 573 5.58 3.04 -27.17
CA ARG A 573 6.16 1.68 -27.30
C ARG A 573 7.67 1.75 -27.52
N ASP A 574 8.10 2.57 -28.47
CA ASP A 574 9.50 2.63 -28.91
C ASP A 574 10.37 3.26 -27.81
N ALA A 575 9.84 4.25 -27.06
CA ALA A 575 10.47 4.79 -25.86
C ALA A 575 10.51 3.78 -24.69
N ALA A 576 9.45 2.98 -24.49
CA ALA A 576 9.42 1.92 -23.49
C ALA A 576 10.48 0.83 -23.81
N ALA A 577 10.63 0.45 -25.08
CA ALA A 577 11.66 -0.47 -25.54
C ALA A 577 13.08 0.07 -25.27
N GLN A 578 13.35 1.35 -25.59
CA GLN A 578 14.65 1.99 -25.29
C GLN A 578 15.03 1.87 -23.80
N TYR A 579 14.06 2.09 -22.90
CA TYR A 579 14.27 2.04 -21.45
C TYR A 579 14.02 0.65 -20.83
N LYS A 580 13.84 -0.40 -21.65
CA LYS A 580 13.54 -1.78 -21.22
C LYS A 580 12.37 -1.86 -20.21
N ARG A 581 11.31 -1.07 -20.45
CA ARG A 581 10.09 -1.03 -19.62
C ARG A 581 8.95 -1.81 -20.27
N ILE A 582 7.99 -2.22 -19.45
CA ILE A 582 6.84 -3.01 -19.92
C ILE A 582 5.93 -2.08 -20.72
N PHE A 583 5.64 -2.43 -21.98
CA PHE A 583 4.62 -1.77 -22.79
C PHE A 583 3.48 -2.74 -23.04
N VAL A 584 2.24 -2.30 -22.75
CA VAL A 584 1.03 -3.03 -23.13
C VAL A 584 0.29 -2.23 -24.19
N ASP A 585 0.20 -2.79 -25.40
CA ASP A 585 -0.55 -2.18 -26.48
C ASP A 585 -2.06 -2.26 -26.21
N THR A 586 -2.68 -1.10 -26.00
CA THR A 586 -4.10 -0.93 -25.71
C THR A 586 -4.85 -0.21 -26.83
N LEU A 587 -4.19 0.08 -27.97
CA LEU A 587 -4.82 0.73 -29.11
C LEU A 587 -6.05 -0.06 -29.60
N ASP A 588 -7.08 0.65 -30.07
CA ASP A 588 -8.35 0.08 -30.54
C ASP A 588 -9.12 -0.81 -29.53
N THR A 589 -8.79 -0.75 -28.23
CA THR A 589 -9.43 -1.55 -27.18
C THR A 589 -10.83 -1.03 -26.82
N ILE A 590 -11.01 0.29 -26.71
CA ILE A 590 -12.30 0.93 -26.41
C ILE A 590 -12.94 1.48 -27.68
N LYS A 591 -14.11 0.94 -28.03
CA LYS A 591 -14.89 1.31 -29.22
C LYS A 591 -16.38 0.99 -29.10
N GLY A 592 -17.20 1.66 -29.92
CA GLY A 592 -18.64 1.39 -30.03
C GLY A 592 -19.37 1.45 -28.68
N SER A 593 -20.09 0.39 -28.34
CA SER A 593 -20.87 0.28 -27.09
C SER A 593 -20.03 0.09 -25.81
N LEU A 594 -18.70 0.25 -25.87
CA LEU A 594 -17.83 0.26 -24.69
C LEU A 594 -17.68 1.65 -24.06
N TYR A 595 -18.13 2.71 -24.74
CA TYR A 595 -18.26 4.02 -24.13
C TYR A 595 -19.51 4.10 -23.25
N ASN A 596 -19.45 4.94 -22.21
CA ASN A 596 -20.61 5.24 -21.37
C ASN A 596 -21.69 6.00 -22.16
N ALA A 597 -22.94 5.96 -21.67
CA ALA A 597 -24.09 6.59 -22.32
C ALA A 597 -24.25 8.10 -22.06
N ALA A 598 -23.53 8.67 -21.09
CA ALA A 598 -23.67 10.07 -20.70
C ALA A 598 -22.85 11.03 -21.59
N ASP A 599 -21.66 10.63 -22.05
CA ASP A 599 -20.84 11.43 -22.97
C ASP A 599 -20.36 10.71 -24.23
N GLY A 600 -20.44 9.37 -24.31
CA GLY A 600 -20.03 8.61 -25.50
C GLY A 600 -18.53 8.69 -25.83
N VAL A 601 -17.69 9.15 -24.89
CA VAL A 601 -16.25 9.39 -25.09
C VAL A 601 -15.39 8.69 -24.03
N HIS A 602 -15.85 8.58 -22.78
CA HIS A 602 -15.14 7.82 -21.74
C HIS A 602 -15.66 6.37 -21.66
N PRO A 603 -14.84 5.38 -21.26
CA PRO A 603 -15.28 4.00 -21.16
C PRO A 603 -16.33 3.83 -20.07
N SER A 604 -17.22 2.86 -20.22
CA SER A 604 -18.11 2.47 -19.11
C SER A 604 -17.34 1.74 -18.01
N ALA A 605 -17.91 1.66 -16.81
CA ALA A 605 -17.33 0.91 -15.69
C ALA A 605 -17.08 -0.58 -16.07
N TYR A 606 -17.98 -1.16 -16.86
CA TYR A 606 -17.79 -2.47 -17.48
C TYR A 606 -16.60 -2.49 -18.44
N ALA A 607 -16.46 -1.51 -19.33
CA ALA A 607 -15.35 -1.49 -20.29
C ALA A 607 -13.98 -1.37 -19.60
N HIS A 608 -13.88 -0.56 -18.54
CA HIS A 608 -12.68 -0.51 -17.69
C HIS A 608 -12.35 -1.85 -17.05
N PHE A 609 -13.32 -2.53 -16.43
CA PHE A 609 -13.10 -3.80 -15.73
C PHE A 609 -12.92 -5.00 -16.65
N ALA A 610 -13.78 -5.14 -17.65
CA ALA A 610 -13.96 -6.36 -18.43
C ALA A 610 -13.15 -6.43 -19.71
N VAL A 611 -12.73 -5.29 -20.25
CA VAL A 611 -11.99 -5.21 -21.52
C VAL A 611 -10.59 -4.64 -21.27
N LEU A 612 -10.50 -3.42 -20.75
CA LEU A 612 -9.21 -2.75 -20.60
C LEU A 612 -8.35 -3.34 -19.48
N ALA A 613 -8.90 -3.58 -18.28
CA ALA A 613 -8.13 -4.22 -17.20
C ALA A 613 -7.70 -5.65 -17.55
N ALA A 614 -8.53 -6.40 -18.30
CA ALA A 614 -8.16 -7.71 -18.82
C ALA A 614 -6.94 -7.62 -19.75
N LYS A 615 -7.02 -6.76 -20.78
CA LYS A 615 -5.94 -6.52 -21.74
C LYS A 615 -4.65 -6.07 -21.07
N LEU A 616 -4.74 -5.22 -20.05
CA LEU A 616 -3.60 -4.76 -19.24
C LEU A 616 -3.00 -5.89 -18.40
N TYR A 617 -3.83 -6.69 -17.72
CA TYR A 617 -3.38 -7.79 -16.89
C TYR A 617 -2.69 -8.88 -17.72
N ASP A 618 -3.28 -9.27 -18.86
CA ASP A 618 -2.70 -10.25 -19.79
C ASP A 618 -1.34 -9.79 -20.38
N GLY A 619 -1.12 -8.47 -20.44
CA GLY A 619 0.14 -7.87 -20.89
C GLY A 619 1.24 -7.79 -19.81
N ILE A 620 0.99 -8.22 -18.56
CA ILE A 620 1.92 -8.08 -17.44
C ILE A 620 2.27 -9.46 -16.87
N SER A 621 3.54 -9.85 -16.94
CA SER A 621 4.03 -11.05 -16.26
C SER A 621 4.04 -10.84 -14.74
N ARG A 622 3.01 -11.37 -14.08
CA ARG A 622 2.85 -11.33 -12.61
C ARG A 622 4.04 -11.94 -11.87
N VAL A 623 4.62 -13.04 -12.39
CA VAL A 623 5.77 -13.73 -11.78
C VAL A 623 7.01 -12.85 -11.82
N ALA A 624 7.33 -12.25 -12.98
CA ALA A 624 8.49 -11.37 -13.13
C ALA A 624 8.33 -10.08 -12.29
N LEU A 625 7.12 -9.52 -12.24
CA LEU A 625 6.79 -8.37 -11.40
C LEU A 625 6.98 -8.68 -9.91
N ASP A 626 6.45 -9.81 -9.44
CA ASP A 626 6.56 -10.22 -8.03
C ASP A 626 8.03 -10.50 -7.65
N GLN A 627 8.79 -11.15 -8.52
CA GLN A 627 10.24 -11.36 -8.35
C GLN A 627 10.99 -10.04 -8.27
N ARG A 628 10.72 -9.08 -9.18
CA ARG A 628 11.40 -7.78 -9.18
C ARG A 628 11.07 -6.97 -7.92
N VAL A 629 9.79 -6.90 -7.52
CA VAL A 629 9.41 -6.19 -6.30
C VAL A 629 10.00 -6.87 -5.06
N ALA A 630 10.01 -8.22 -4.99
CA ALA A 630 10.63 -8.94 -3.88
C ALA A 630 12.15 -8.70 -3.77
N ALA A 631 12.86 -8.66 -4.90
CA ALA A 631 14.29 -8.35 -4.94
C ALA A 631 14.58 -6.94 -4.39
N GLU A 632 13.77 -5.95 -4.76
CA GLU A 632 13.92 -4.55 -4.31
C GLU A 632 13.54 -4.38 -2.84
N VAL A 633 12.49 -5.08 -2.37
CA VAL A 633 12.13 -5.19 -0.94
C VAL A 633 13.29 -5.81 -0.13
N ALA A 634 13.96 -6.83 -0.68
CA ALA A 634 15.13 -7.45 -0.06
C ALA A 634 16.35 -6.51 -0.07
N ALA A 635 16.56 -5.75 -1.15
CA ALA A 635 17.63 -4.78 -1.33
C ALA A 635 17.48 -3.50 -0.49
N ARG A 636 16.29 -3.23 0.08
CA ARG A 636 16.08 -2.11 1.02
C ARG A 636 17.18 -2.05 2.08
N VAL A 637 17.74 -0.86 2.25
CA VAL A 637 18.84 -0.59 3.16
C VAL A 637 18.44 -0.96 4.58
N SER A 638 19.09 -1.98 5.15
CA SER A 638 18.97 -2.28 6.56
C SER A 638 19.61 -1.16 7.37
N THR A 639 19.02 -0.82 8.52
CA THR A 639 19.61 0.09 9.50
C THR A 639 19.71 -0.63 10.83
N ASP A 640 20.71 -0.28 11.63
CA ASP A 640 20.78 -0.67 13.03
C ASP A 640 19.93 0.28 13.89
N LEU A 641 19.66 -0.17 15.11
CA LEU A 641 19.14 0.67 16.19
C LEU A 641 19.68 0.11 17.51
N THR A 642 20.29 0.97 18.33
CA THR A 642 20.76 0.62 19.66
C THR A 642 20.05 1.47 20.69
N LEU A 643 19.39 0.85 21.67
CA LEU A 643 18.72 1.51 22.78
C LEU A 643 19.60 1.48 24.04
N THR A 644 19.76 2.64 24.65
CA THR A 644 20.34 2.83 25.98
C THR A 644 19.37 3.59 26.89
N ALA A 645 19.61 3.51 28.21
CA ALA A 645 18.87 4.25 29.22
C ALA A 645 19.83 5.02 30.13
N SER A 646 19.36 6.12 30.72
CA SER A 646 20.04 6.86 31.79
C SER A 646 19.03 7.24 32.88
N PRO A 647 19.16 6.73 34.13
CA PRO A 647 20.11 5.70 34.58
C PRO A 647 20.02 4.40 33.77
N SER A 648 21.05 3.55 33.80
CA SER A 648 21.24 2.46 32.82
C SER A 648 20.45 1.17 33.06
N SER A 649 19.99 0.91 34.27
CA SER A 649 19.29 -0.35 34.62
C SER A 649 18.29 -0.25 35.78
N VAL A 650 18.44 0.74 36.67
CA VAL A 650 17.55 0.96 37.80
C VAL A 650 17.33 2.45 38.04
N ALA A 651 16.10 2.84 38.37
CA ALA A 651 15.77 4.17 38.88
C ALA A 651 14.71 4.08 39.98
N ASN A 652 14.54 5.13 40.79
CA ASN A 652 13.47 5.18 41.79
C ASN A 652 12.17 5.71 41.19
N THR A 653 11.02 5.36 41.78
CA THR A 653 9.72 5.92 41.39
C THR A 653 9.75 7.45 41.40
N GLY A 654 9.34 8.08 40.29
CA GLY A 654 9.37 9.54 40.11
C GLY A 654 10.72 10.10 39.65
N ALA A 655 11.80 9.30 39.59
CA ALA A 655 13.06 9.73 39.02
C ALA A 655 12.98 9.84 37.50
N SER A 656 13.75 10.78 36.93
CA SER A 656 13.83 10.98 35.49
C SER A 656 14.65 9.86 34.83
N VAL A 657 14.03 9.15 33.88
CA VAL A 657 14.65 8.12 33.03
C VAL A 657 14.65 8.60 31.58
N THR A 658 15.83 8.76 31.00
CA THR A 658 16.00 9.09 29.58
C THR A 658 16.36 7.84 28.79
N LEU A 659 15.54 7.51 27.79
CA LEU A 659 15.78 6.48 26.79
C LEU A 659 16.37 7.11 25.53
N THR A 660 17.45 6.56 25.01
CA THR A 660 18.16 7.07 23.83
C THR A 660 18.33 5.95 22.83
N ALA A 661 17.77 6.12 21.64
CA ALA A 661 17.90 5.20 20.52
C ALA A 661 18.80 5.81 19.44
N THR A 662 19.88 5.11 19.09
CA THR A 662 20.94 5.58 18.19
C THR A 662 21.08 4.64 16.99
N GLN A 663 21.29 5.23 15.81
CA GLN A 663 21.65 4.55 14.56
C GLN A 663 23.14 4.80 14.27
N SER A 664 23.87 3.79 13.82
CA SER A 664 25.25 3.97 13.32
C SER A 664 25.30 4.79 12.02
N VAL A 665 24.24 4.71 11.21
CA VAL A 665 24.09 5.50 9.98
C VAL A 665 22.77 6.28 10.04
N GLN A 666 22.84 7.60 9.97
CA GLN A 666 21.66 8.47 10.02
C GLN A 666 20.64 8.12 8.91
N ARG A 667 19.40 7.85 9.33
CA ARG A 667 18.22 7.68 8.47
C ARG A 667 17.07 8.52 9.00
N ALA A 668 16.44 9.29 8.11
CA ALA A 668 15.26 10.08 8.48
C ALA A 668 14.09 9.17 8.86
N GLY A 669 13.39 9.52 9.94
CA GLY A 669 12.25 8.77 10.46
C GLY A 669 11.97 9.11 11.92
N VAL A 670 11.24 8.22 12.59
CA VAL A 670 10.90 8.32 14.02
C VAL A 670 11.25 7.03 14.74
N VAL A 671 11.41 7.10 16.06
CA VAL A 671 11.58 5.94 16.93
C VAL A 671 10.44 5.88 17.93
N ASP A 672 9.76 4.74 17.95
CA ASP A 672 8.80 4.36 18.98
C ASP A 672 9.54 3.71 20.15
N PHE A 673 9.28 4.13 21.38
CA PHE A 673 9.84 3.57 22.62
C PHE A 673 8.78 2.77 23.36
N PHE A 674 9.12 1.57 23.83
CA PHE A 674 8.19 0.63 24.45
C PHE A 674 8.67 0.18 25.83
N ALA A 675 7.72 -0.14 26.72
CA ALA A 675 7.96 -0.88 27.95
C ALA A 675 6.99 -2.06 28.03
N ASN A 676 7.51 -3.27 28.20
CA ASN A 676 6.74 -4.53 28.20
C ASN A 676 5.85 -4.67 26.93
N GLY A 677 6.33 -4.15 25.80
CA GLY A 677 5.60 -4.12 24.51
C GLY A 677 4.55 -3.02 24.38
N VAL A 678 4.28 -2.24 25.43
CA VAL A 678 3.36 -1.08 25.39
C VAL A 678 4.11 0.17 24.96
N LEU A 679 3.56 0.93 24.01
CA LEU A 679 4.15 2.19 23.53
C LEU A 679 4.15 3.24 24.66
N LEU A 680 5.32 3.82 24.94
CA LEU A 680 5.49 4.95 25.85
C LEU A 680 5.42 6.29 25.10
N ASN A 681 6.16 6.41 23.99
CA ASN A 681 6.29 7.64 23.21
C ASN A 681 6.89 7.37 21.82
N THR A 682 6.70 8.30 20.89
CA THR A 682 7.40 8.35 19.60
C THR A 682 8.22 9.65 19.51
N SER A 683 9.49 9.56 19.11
CA SER A 683 10.39 10.72 18.93
C SER A 683 11.02 10.74 17.53
N THR A 684 11.14 11.92 16.92
CA THR A 684 11.82 12.09 15.63
C THR A 684 13.32 11.82 15.74
N VAL A 685 13.91 11.17 14.72
CA VAL A 685 15.36 11.00 14.61
C VAL A 685 16.00 12.29 14.14
N SER A 686 16.94 12.83 14.93
CA SER A 686 17.80 13.96 14.59
C SER A 686 19.26 13.53 14.70
N SER A 687 20.06 13.76 13.66
CA SER A 687 21.48 13.35 13.60
C SER A 687 21.74 11.88 13.97
N GLY A 688 20.82 10.97 13.61
CA GLY A 688 20.91 9.53 13.91
C GLY A 688 20.47 9.13 15.32
N VAL A 689 19.98 10.08 16.12
CA VAL A 689 19.53 9.85 17.50
C VAL A 689 18.07 10.25 17.69
N ALA A 690 17.32 9.45 18.43
CA ALA A 690 16.04 9.81 19.01
C ALA A 690 16.11 9.62 20.53
N ALA A 691 15.50 10.52 21.30
CA ALA A 691 15.48 10.43 22.76
C ALA A 691 14.07 10.68 23.32
N TYR A 692 13.80 10.10 24.48
CA TYR A 692 12.55 10.27 25.24
C TYR A 692 12.85 10.23 26.74
N THR A 693 12.32 11.18 27.50
CA THR A 693 12.52 11.27 28.95
C THR A 693 11.18 11.16 29.68
N THR A 694 11.14 10.33 30.73
CA THR A 694 9.93 10.10 31.55
C THR A 694 10.25 9.93 33.02
N SER A 695 9.34 10.35 33.89
CA SER A 695 9.34 10.08 35.33
C SER A 695 8.08 9.33 35.80
N SER A 696 7.21 8.92 34.87
CA SER A 696 5.90 8.34 35.19
C SER A 696 5.88 6.81 35.28
N LEU A 697 7.04 6.14 35.13
CA LEU A 697 7.14 4.69 35.32
C LEU A 697 6.91 4.35 36.81
N ALA A 698 5.96 3.47 37.07
CA ALA A 698 5.63 3.00 38.42
C ALA A 698 6.66 1.96 38.91
N ALA A 699 6.70 1.67 40.21
CA ALA A 699 7.56 0.62 40.75
C ALA A 699 7.26 -0.75 40.10
N GLY A 700 8.29 -1.44 39.62
CA GLY A 700 8.16 -2.70 38.90
C GLY A 700 9.34 -3.02 37.98
N SER A 701 9.25 -4.15 37.29
CA SER A 701 10.23 -4.59 36.29
C SER A 701 9.73 -4.34 34.87
N TYR A 702 10.63 -3.87 34.00
CA TYR A 702 10.33 -3.49 32.64
C TYR A 702 11.30 -4.12 31.64
N THR A 703 10.76 -4.51 30.51
CA THR A 703 11.46 -4.91 29.30
C THR A 703 11.35 -3.76 28.31
N LEU A 704 12.36 -2.91 28.26
CA LEU A 704 12.38 -1.73 27.40
C LEU A 704 12.92 -2.08 26.02
N SER A 705 12.31 -1.53 24.97
CA SER A 705 12.75 -1.69 23.59
C SER A 705 12.34 -0.48 22.75
N ALA A 706 12.91 -0.37 21.56
CA ALA A 706 12.59 0.69 20.62
C ALA A 706 12.45 0.13 19.19
N ARG A 707 11.65 0.80 18.36
CA ARG A 707 11.51 0.50 16.93
C ARG A 707 11.69 1.77 16.11
N PHE A 708 12.63 1.76 15.17
CA PHE A 708 12.77 2.80 14.17
C PHE A 708 11.80 2.57 13.02
N ARG A 709 11.03 3.61 12.68
CA ARG A 709 10.19 3.71 11.49
C ARG A 709 10.79 4.77 10.55
N PRO A 710 11.38 4.37 9.42
CA PRO A 710 11.91 5.32 8.44
C PRO A 710 10.82 6.16 7.79
N THR A 711 11.16 7.40 7.41
CA THR A 711 10.30 8.27 6.59
C THR A 711 9.97 7.61 5.24
N ASN A 712 10.91 6.84 4.69
CA ASN A 712 10.71 6.01 3.50
C ASN A 712 10.89 4.51 3.84
N PRO A 713 9.81 3.79 4.18
CA PRO A 713 9.87 2.35 4.48
C PRO A 713 10.08 1.45 3.25
N LEU A 714 10.13 2.02 2.04
CA LEU A 714 10.31 1.27 0.80
C LEU A 714 11.76 1.33 0.27
N GLN A 715 12.60 2.20 0.83
CA GLN A 715 14.04 2.26 0.60
C GLN A 715 14.84 1.78 1.81
N VAL A 716 14.32 1.97 3.02
CA VAL A 716 14.98 1.62 4.29
C VAL A 716 14.07 0.67 5.05
N LYS A 717 14.62 -0.38 5.66
CA LYS A 717 13.85 -1.31 6.51
C LYS A 717 13.61 -0.67 7.89
N SER A 718 12.48 -0.97 8.54
CA SER A 718 12.37 -0.70 9.97
C SER A 718 13.34 -1.57 10.77
N ALA A 719 13.73 -1.10 11.95
CA ALA A 719 14.69 -1.78 12.81
C ALA A 719 14.19 -1.81 14.25
N PHE A 720 14.38 -2.94 14.93
CA PHE A 720 14.19 -3.05 16.38
C PHE A 720 15.52 -2.89 17.09
N SER A 721 15.50 -2.28 18.26
CA SER A 721 16.68 -2.20 19.12
C SER A 721 16.95 -3.51 19.85
N ASN A 722 18.12 -3.59 20.49
CA ASN A 722 18.30 -4.45 21.65
C ASN A 722 17.21 -4.18 22.71
N THR A 723 16.91 -5.22 23.48
CA THR A 723 16.03 -5.14 24.65
C THR A 723 16.86 -4.81 25.90
N LEU A 724 16.35 -3.96 26.78
CA LEU A 724 16.93 -3.66 28.09
C LEU A 724 16.02 -4.19 29.20
N ALA A 725 16.59 -4.94 30.15
CA ALA A 725 15.95 -5.19 31.43
C ALA A 725 16.14 -3.95 32.32
N TYR A 726 15.05 -3.42 32.87
CA TYR A 726 15.05 -2.21 33.67
C TYR A 726 14.17 -2.40 34.92
N SER A 727 14.52 -1.77 36.03
CA SER A 727 13.71 -1.78 37.25
C SER A 727 13.42 -0.36 37.75
N ILE A 728 12.19 -0.16 38.21
CA ILE A 728 11.82 0.99 39.02
C ILE A 728 11.63 0.51 40.46
N THR A 729 12.47 0.98 41.36
CA THR A 729 12.39 0.70 42.79
C THR A 729 11.46 1.69 43.47
N SER A 730 10.70 1.23 44.47
CA SER A 730 9.96 2.13 45.35
C SER A 730 10.93 3.06 46.07
N ASN A 731 10.74 4.37 45.97
CA ASN A 731 11.59 5.33 46.68
C ASN A 731 11.42 5.17 48.20
N LEU A 732 12.51 4.90 48.94
CA LEU A 732 12.50 4.75 50.40
C LEU A 732 13.24 5.87 51.14
N GLY A 733 14.15 6.57 50.45
CA GLY A 733 14.91 7.69 50.99
C GLY A 733 14.20 9.02 50.73
N PHE A 734 14.16 9.88 51.75
CA PHE A 734 13.54 11.20 51.65
C PHE A 734 14.47 12.19 50.93
N VAL A 735 13.86 13.17 50.27
CA VAL A 735 14.50 14.34 49.67
C VAL A 735 13.63 15.52 50.06
N ASP A 736 14.23 16.53 50.69
CA ASP A 736 13.58 17.76 51.12
C ASP A 736 14.41 18.96 50.65
N HIS A 737 13.73 19.88 49.99
CA HIS A 737 14.27 21.18 49.63
C HIS A 737 13.53 22.24 50.48
N PHE A 738 14.23 22.91 51.40
CA PHE A 738 13.66 23.87 52.38
C PHE A 738 13.22 25.22 51.76
N ALA A 739 12.58 25.17 50.60
CA ALA A 739 12.18 26.28 49.75
C ALA A 739 10.75 26.80 50.02
N VAL A 740 9.98 26.16 50.91
CA VAL A 740 8.63 26.58 51.30
C VAL A 740 8.65 27.07 52.75
N ASP A 741 8.37 28.36 52.96
CA ASP A 741 8.35 28.99 54.29
C ASP A 741 7.31 28.31 55.18
N GLY A 742 7.73 27.70 56.30
CA GLY A 742 6.83 26.96 57.17
C GLY A 742 7.47 26.31 58.40
N ALA A 743 6.61 25.76 59.26
CA ALA A 743 7.02 24.91 60.37
C ALA A 743 7.41 23.52 59.84
N LEU A 744 8.53 22.97 60.33
CA LEU A 744 9.12 21.68 59.91
C LEU A 744 8.32 20.44 60.35
N THR A 745 6.99 20.54 60.38
CA THR A 745 6.03 19.46 60.65
C THR A 745 5.31 18.98 59.39
N SER A 746 5.60 19.58 58.23
CA SER A 746 5.11 19.13 56.92
C SER A 746 5.60 17.71 56.61
N THR A 747 4.72 16.93 55.97
CA THR A 747 5.02 15.57 55.54
C THR A 747 5.44 15.61 54.07
N GLU A 748 6.68 15.24 53.76
CA GLU A 748 7.16 15.13 52.37
C GLU A 748 7.40 13.65 52.04
N ASN A 749 6.97 13.21 50.86
CA ASN A 749 6.99 11.80 50.45
C ASN A 749 6.38 10.82 51.48
N GLY A 750 5.40 11.27 52.28
CA GLY A 750 4.76 10.45 53.32
C GLY A 750 5.58 10.25 54.60
N LYS A 751 6.73 10.93 54.75
CA LYS A 751 7.58 10.91 55.95
C LYS A 751 7.52 12.29 56.62
N ALA A 752 7.26 12.30 57.94
CA ALA A 752 7.29 13.51 58.75
C ALA A 752 8.59 13.56 59.57
N TYR A 753 9.14 14.76 59.77
CA TYR A 753 10.25 14.95 60.68
C TYR A 753 9.83 14.73 62.14
N ALA A 754 10.66 13.99 62.87
CA ALA A 754 10.54 13.78 64.30
C ALA A 754 11.62 14.59 65.04
N ALA A 755 11.18 15.35 66.06
CA ALA A 755 12.09 15.99 66.99
C ALA A 755 12.66 14.97 68.00
N LEU A 756 13.98 14.96 68.14
CA LEU A 756 14.70 14.25 69.20
C LEU A 756 15.24 15.30 70.18
N GLY A 757 14.62 15.41 71.35
CA GLY A 757 14.89 16.49 72.31
C GLY A 757 14.10 17.77 72.03
N THR A 758 14.34 18.83 72.79
CA THR A 758 13.60 20.10 72.69
C THR A 758 14.21 21.01 71.62
N VAL A 759 13.68 20.91 70.40
CA VAL A 759 14.06 21.73 69.25
C VAL A 759 12.83 22.35 68.59
N THR A 760 12.96 23.62 68.19
CA THR A 760 12.05 24.29 67.26
C THR A 760 12.84 24.56 65.99
N GLY A 761 12.25 24.33 64.82
CA GLY A 761 12.91 24.64 63.56
C GLY A 761 11.96 25.26 62.53
N THR A 762 12.53 26.15 61.72
CA THR A 762 11.84 26.98 60.72
C THR A 762 12.58 26.86 59.40
N ALA A 763 11.88 26.51 58.31
CA ALA A 763 12.41 26.67 56.96
C ALA A 763 12.19 28.10 56.48
N SER A 764 13.21 28.73 55.92
CA SER A 764 13.03 29.94 55.10
C SER A 764 14.19 30.16 54.13
N GLY A 765 13.89 30.65 52.94
CA GLY A 765 14.90 31.08 51.95
C GLY A 765 15.83 29.99 51.42
N GLY A 766 15.41 28.71 51.42
CA GLY A 766 16.27 27.60 51.05
C GLY A 766 17.24 27.23 52.18
N SER A 767 16.78 27.22 53.43
CA SER A 767 17.55 26.78 54.59
C SER A 767 16.64 26.40 55.77
N ALA A 768 16.96 25.30 56.45
CA ALA A 768 16.37 24.97 57.74
C ALA A 768 17.18 25.59 58.88
N GLY A 769 16.55 26.47 59.67
CA GLY A 769 17.10 27.04 60.90
C GLY A 769 16.65 26.27 62.14
N LEU A 770 17.59 25.80 62.96
CA LEU A 770 17.32 25.10 64.23
C LEU A 770 17.57 26.01 65.45
N THR A 771 16.65 25.98 66.42
CA THR A 771 16.79 26.64 67.74
C THR A 771 16.52 25.64 68.86
N THR A 772 17.35 25.63 69.91
CA THR A 772 17.23 24.69 71.04
C THR A 772 17.14 25.43 72.37
N SER A 773 16.26 25.01 73.28
CA SER A 773 16.08 25.66 74.59
C SER A 773 16.94 25.05 75.71
N GLY A 774 18.00 24.32 75.35
CA GLY A 774 18.91 23.63 76.27
C GLY A 774 19.30 22.23 75.79
N GLY A 775 20.54 21.83 76.05
CA GLY A 775 21.07 20.52 75.64
C GLY A 775 21.38 20.40 74.14
N THR A 776 21.35 19.16 73.65
CA THR A 776 21.50 18.83 72.22
C THR A 776 20.20 18.22 71.70
N ALA A 777 19.78 18.64 70.50
CA ALA A 777 18.55 18.16 69.87
C ALA A 777 18.67 18.09 68.34
N TYR A 778 17.81 17.28 67.73
CA TYR A 778 17.86 16.93 66.30
C TYR A 778 16.46 16.91 65.68
N LEU A 779 16.36 17.23 64.39
CA LEU A 779 15.22 16.86 63.54
C LEU A 779 15.66 15.72 62.63
N VAL A 780 14.91 14.62 62.61
CA VAL A 780 15.23 13.42 61.82
C VAL A 780 14.04 12.89 61.05
N ALA A 781 14.27 12.37 59.85
CA ALA A 781 13.31 11.58 59.09
C ALA A 781 13.74 10.11 59.02
N ASP A 782 12.79 9.20 58.85
CA ASP A 782 13.01 7.76 58.80
C ASP A 782 13.11 7.27 57.35
N ALA A 783 14.33 6.96 56.90
CA ALA A 783 14.63 6.49 55.55
C ALA A 783 14.29 5.01 55.31
N GLY A 784 13.78 4.28 56.30
CA GLY A 784 13.39 2.87 56.16
C GLY A 784 14.52 1.86 55.95
N THR A 785 15.75 2.31 55.66
CA THR A 785 16.97 1.50 55.52
C THR A 785 18.12 2.12 56.33
N PRO A 786 19.05 1.33 56.89
CA PRO A 786 20.22 1.84 57.61
C PRO A 786 21.44 2.10 56.71
N ASN A 787 21.37 1.72 55.43
CA ASN A 787 22.43 1.86 54.43
C ASN A 787 21.98 2.78 53.29
N GLY A 788 22.94 3.49 52.70
CA GLY A 788 22.72 4.51 51.67
C GLY A 788 23.71 5.66 51.79
N THR A 789 23.46 6.75 51.08
CA THR A 789 24.21 8.02 51.17
C THR A 789 23.29 9.11 51.69
N PHE A 790 23.65 9.70 52.82
CA PHE A 790 23.03 10.92 53.34
C PHE A 790 23.82 12.14 52.86
N SER A 791 23.16 13.14 52.29
CA SER A 791 23.82 14.37 51.80
C SER A 791 23.09 15.63 52.28
N VAL A 792 23.86 16.71 52.44
CA VAL A 792 23.36 18.04 52.82
C VAL A 792 24.28 19.13 52.26
N LYS A 793 23.72 20.27 51.86
CA LYS A 793 24.47 21.47 51.44
C LYS A 793 24.72 22.42 52.61
N TRP A 794 25.95 22.92 52.67
CA TRP A 794 26.42 23.92 53.62
C TRP A 794 25.97 25.32 53.22
N VAL A 795 25.29 26.03 54.13
CA VAL A 795 24.86 27.43 53.92
C VAL A 795 25.67 28.37 54.82
N GLY A 796 26.31 29.38 54.22
CA GLY A 796 27.45 30.08 54.79
C GLY A 796 27.12 31.27 55.70
N GLY A 797 27.78 31.31 56.87
CA GLY A 797 27.89 32.47 57.75
C GLY A 797 29.03 32.26 58.77
N SER A 798 29.81 33.30 59.07
CA SER A 798 31.16 33.21 59.67
C SER A 798 31.27 32.77 61.14
N SER A 799 30.29 32.04 61.70
CA SER A 799 30.26 31.70 63.14
C SER A 799 29.58 30.36 63.50
N ILE A 800 29.49 29.41 62.56
CA ILE A 800 28.99 28.06 62.86
C ILE A 800 30.05 27.23 63.59
N THR A 801 29.99 27.19 64.92
CA THR A 801 30.94 26.46 65.78
C THR A 801 30.44 25.09 66.28
N ALA A 802 29.18 24.73 66.02
CA ALA A 802 28.51 23.57 66.64
C ALA A 802 27.41 22.90 65.78
N ALA A 803 27.58 22.82 64.46
CA ALA A 803 26.66 22.09 63.59
C ALA A 803 26.82 20.57 63.73
N GLN A 804 25.72 19.82 63.63
CA GLN A 804 25.72 18.36 63.76
C GLN A 804 24.78 17.71 62.74
N ILE A 805 25.20 16.58 62.19
CA ILE A 805 24.41 15.70 61.33
C ILE A 805 24.13 14.42 62.11
N ALA A 806 22.84 14.10 62.29
CA ALA A 806 22.39 12.86 62.90
C ALA A 806 22.41 11.73 61.88
N LEU A 807 23.11 10.65 62.21
CA LEU A 807 23.23 9.44 61.40
C LEU A 807 22.73 8.28 62.24
N ARG A 808 21.83 7.43 61.71
CA ARG A 808 21.41 6.20 62.41
C ARG A 808 20.98 6.48 63.87
N ALA A 809 20.03 7.39 64.07
CA ALA A 809 19.63 7.89 65.39
C ALA A 809 18.49 7.10 66.05
N SER A 810 18.53 6.96 67.38
CA SER A 810 17.41 6.39 68.18
C SER A 810 16.81 7.41 69.16
N SER A 811 17.64 8.23 69.80
CA SER A 811 17.24 9.40 70.59
C SER A 811 18.35 10.46 70.55
N ASN A 812 18.12 11.64 71.11
CA ASN A 812 19.15 12.68 71.23
C ASN A 812 20.32 12.30 72.18
N SER A 813 20.18 11.22 72.94
CA SER A 813 21.22 10.65 73.80
C SER A 813 21.89 9.40 73.22
N ASN A 814 21.38 8.84 72.12
CA ASN A 814 21.80 7.56 71.53
C ASN A 814 21.76 7.62 69.99
N LEU A 815 22.90 7.92 69.37
CA LEU A 815 23.06 8.07 67.92
C LEU A 815 24.52 7.99 67.47
N LEU A 816 24.73 7.74 66.18
CA LEU A 816 25.95 8.17 65.47
C LEU A 816 25.77 9.61 64.98
N ARG A 817 26.83 10.42 64.95
CA ARG A 817 26.77 11.76 64.37
C ARG A 817 28.08 12.19 63.71
N LEU A 818 27.97 13.03 62.69
CA LEU A 818 29.08 13.83 62.21
C LEU A 818 28.95 15.24 62.80
N ARG A 819 29.95 15.68 63.55
CA ARG A 819 29.96 16.97 64.25
C ARG A 819 31.01 17.89 63.63
N ILE A 820 30.64 19.16 63.44
CA ILE A 820 31.53 20.22 62.99
C ILE A 820 31.82 21.14 64.17
N THR A 821 33.08 21.28 64.56
CA THR A 821 33.48 22.13 65.70
C THR A 821 34.90 22.66 65.51
N GLY A 822 35.07 23.98 65.58
CA GLY A 822 36.37 24.64 65.41
C GLY A 822 37.02 24.42 64.03
N GLY A 823 36.22 24.14 62.98
CA GLY A 823 36.71 23.76 61.65
C GLY A 823 37.07 22.27 61.51
N ASN A 824 37.01 21.48 62.58
CA ASN A 824 37.25 20.04 62.54
C ASN A 824 35.95 19.27 62.27
N LEU A 825 36.06 18.19 61.49
CA LEU A 825 35.04 17.17 61.34
C LEU A 825 35.33 16.02 62.31
N VAL A 826 34.37 15.71 63.17
CA VAL A 826 34.48 14.64 64.17
C VAL A 826 33.32 13.68 63.99
N LEU A 827 33.62 12.44 63.59
CA LEU A 827 32.65 11.35 63.59
C LEU A 827 32.59 10.78 65.00
N GLN A 828 31.43 10.90 65.66
CA GLN A 828 31.24 10.53 67.05
C GLN A 828 30.08 9.54 67.20
N GLN A 829 30.24 8.55 68.05
CA GLN A 829 29.11 7.84 68.64
C GLN A 829 28.71 8.50 69.96
N VAL A 830 27.42 8.45 70.29
CA VAL A 830 26.88 8.96 71.55
C VAL A 830 26.05 7.85 72.20
N VAL A 831 26.40 7.47 73.41
CA VAL A 831 25.74 6.40 74.20
C VAL A 831 25.34 6.97 75.55
N SER A 832 24.03 7.05 75.83
CA SER A 832 23.50 7.62 77.08
C SER A 832 24.09 9.00 77.42
N ASN A 833 24.24 9.87 76.41
CA ASN A 833 24.91 11.19 76.44
C ASN A 833 26.44 11.19 76.50
N THR A 834 27.09 10.05 76.79
CA THR A 834 28.56 9.93 76.67
C THR A 834 28.96 9.92 75.20
N SER A 835 29.76 10.89 74.78
CA SER A 835 30.27 10.96 73.40
C SER A 835 31.65 10.28 73.30
N THR A 836 31.90 9.55 72.22
CA THR A 836 33.21 8.95 71.91
C THR A 836 33.56 9.22 70.44
N ASP A 837 34.74 9.77 70.21
CA ASP A 837 35.26 10.05 68.88
C ASP A 837 35.69 8.74 68.22
N LEU A 838 35.13 8.46 67.04
CA LEU A 838 35.53 7.34 66.19
C LEU A 838 36.63 7.76 65.21
N ALA A 839 36.54 8.99 64.71
CA ALA A 839 37.56 9.63 63.89
C ALA A 839 37.42 11.15 63.96
N SER A 840 38.54 11.86 63.84
CA SER A 840 38.60 13.33 63.91
C SER A 840 39.64 13.84 62.92
N VAL A 841 39.26 14.80 62.08
CA VAL A 841 40.13 15.38 61.05
C VAL A 841 39.93 16.89 60.96
N THR A 842 40.98 17.62 60.58
CA THR A 842 40.88 19.04 60.25
C THR A 842 40.04 19.18 58.97
N GLY A 843 38.80 19.67 59.10
CA GLY A 843 37.78 19.62 58.06
C GLY A 843 37.94 20.65 56.93
N GLY A 844 39.00 21.45 56.98
CA GLY A 844 39.25 22.54 56.02
C GLY A 844 38.24 23.69 56.11
N THR A 845 38.36 24.64 55.20
CA THR A 845 37.41 25.75 55.04
C THR A 845 36.16 25.29 54.31
N TRP A 846 34.98 25.74 54.74
CA TRP A 846 33.68 25.43 54.13
C TRP A 846 33.08 26.66 53.47
N ALA A 847 32.83 26.56 52.16
CA ALA A 847 32.22 27.59 51.34
C ALA A 847 30.71 27.36 51.23
N ASN A 848 29.95 28.44 51.03
CA ASN A 848 28.51 28.37 50.76
C ASN A 848 28.26 27.51 49.50
N GLY A 849 27.43 26.49 49.63
CA GLY A 849 27.14 25.51 48.57
C GLY A 849 27.99 24.23 48.60
N ASP A 850 29.02 24.14 49.46
CA ASP A 850 29.76 22.88 49.66
C ASP A 850 28.80 21.77 50.14
N THR A 851 28.87 20.58 49.54
CA THR A 851 28.06 19.42 49.92
C THR A 851 28.86 18.49 50.84
N ILE A 852 28.25 18.08 51.96
CA ILE A 852 28.74 17.02 52.84
C ILE A 852 27.92 15.77 52.54
N SER A 853 28.58 14.67 52.22
CA SER A 853 27.95 13.36 52.01
C SER A 853 28.54 12.33 52.95
N VAL A 854 27.68 11.48 53.54
CA VAL A 854 28.07 10.36 54.40
C VAL A 854 27.51 9.07 53.81
N ILE A 855 28.41 8.23 53.33
CA ILE A 855 28.12 6.91 52.77
C ILE A 855 28.13 5.89 53.91
N LEU A 856 27.07 5.11 54.00
CA LEU A 856 26.79 4.15 55.08
C LEU A 856 26.58 2.77 54.46
N ASN A 857 27.52 1.85 54.70
CA ASN A 857 27.49 0.50 54.13
C ASN A 857 27.81 -0.54 55.21
N GLY A 858 26.77 -1.12 55.81
CA GLY A 858 26.89 -2.00 56.96
C GLY A 858 27.57 -1.26 58.11
N ASP A 859 28.69 -1.78 58.59
CA ASP A 859 29.47 -1.14 59.65
C ASP A 859 30.36 0.01 59.15
N LEU A 860 30.59 0.14 57.83
CA LEU A 860 31.55 1.08 57.27
C LEU A 860 30.92 2.44 56.97
N ILE A 861 31.61 3.49 57.39
CA ILE A 861 31.22 4.90 57.23
C ILE A 861 32.32 5.63 56.47
N THR A 862 31.95 6.32 55.38
CA THR A 862 32.86 7.17 54.61
C THR A 862 32.25 8.56 54.44
N VAL A 863 33.03 9.61 54.73
CA VAL A 863 32.60 11.01 54.59
C VAL A 863 33.28 11.63 53.38
N GLN A 864 32.49 12.37 52.60
CA GLN A 864 32.93 13.09 51.41
C GLN A 864 32.61 14.58 51.54
N LYS A 865 33.47 15.40 50.92
CA LYS A 865 33.20 16.80 50.59
C LYS A 865 33.11 16.93 49.07
N ASN A 866 32.00 17.45 48.55
CA ASN A 866 31.79 17.65 47.10
C ASN A 866 32.10 16.36 46.29
N GLY A 867 31.63 15.20 46.76
CA GLY A 867 31.89 13.89 46.15
C GLY A 867 33.31 13.32 46.34
N THR A 868 34.22 14.05 46.99
CA THR A 868 35.61 13.61 47.24
C THR A 868 35.77 13.10 48.67
N ASN A 869 36.31 11.88 48.84
CA ASN A 869 36.59 11.28 50.15
C ASN A 869 37.51 12.18 51.01
N ILE A 870 37.14 12.38 52.29
CA ILE A 870 37.96 13.12 53.25
C ILE A 870 38.94 12.15 53.90
N THR A 871 40.25 12.34 53.66
CA THR A 871 41.33 11.54 54.24
C THR A 871 41.21 11.47 55.77
N GLY A 872 41.15 10.26 56.33
CA GLY A 872 40.93 10.02 57.76
C GLY A 872 39.47 9.83 58.18
N LEU A 873 38.50 10.00 57.26
CA LEU A 873 37.08 9.66 57.42
C LEU A 873 36.61 8.67 56.34
N VAL A 874 37.41 7.65 56.05
CA VAL A 874 37.11 6.62 55.02
C VAL A 874 37.08 5.25 55.68
N ASN A 875 36.00 4.49 55.44
CA ASN A 875 35.78 3.14 55.95
C ASN A 875 35.92 3.02 57.48
N ILE A 876 35.47 4.03 58.23
CA ILE A 876 35.46 4.00 59.70
C ILE A 876 34.39 2.99 60.14
N SER A 877 34.77 2.02 60.97
CA SER A 877 33.87 0.95 61.41
C SER A 877 33.06 1.33 62.66
N CYS A 878 31.74 1.15 62.61
CA CYS A 878 30.86 1.27 63.78
C CYS A 878 29.61 0.39 63.62
N SER A 879 29.64 -0.80 64.23
CA SER A 879 28.53 -1.77 64.19
C SER A 879 27.35 -1.40 65.09
N GLN A 880 27.59 -0.64 66.18
CA GLN A 880 26.59 -0.37 67.22
C GLN A 880 25.29 0.29 66.72
N TRP A 881 25.34 0.99 65.58
CA TRP A 881 24.19 1.74 65.03
C TRP A 881 23.71 1.19 63.68
N ASN A 882 24.29 0.11 63.18
CA ASN A 882 24.14 -0.37 61.79
C ASN A 882 22.72 -0.84 61.38
N THR A 883 21.77 -0.85 62.32
CA THR A 883 20.36 -1.22 62.11
C THR A 883 19.39 -0.03 62.12
N LEU A 884 19.83 1.17 62.53
CA LEU A 884 18.93 2.32 62.69
C LEU A 884 18.78 3.14 61.40
N THR A 885 17.56 3.62 61.15
CA THR A 885 17.12 4.17 59.86
C THR A 885 16.83 5.68 59.85
N LYS A 886 17.09 6.37 60.98
CA LYS A 886 16.75 7.79 61.15
C LYS A 886 17.95 8.71 60.92
N PHE A 887 17.76 9.71 60.07
CA PHE A 887 18.80 10.62 59.60
C PHE A 887 18.31 12.08 59.63
N GLY A 888 19.22 13.03 59.80
CA GLY A 888 18.85 14.46 59.76
C GLY A 888 19.90 15.39 60.35
N ILE A 889 19.47 16.52 60.89
CA ILE A 889 20.33 17.63 61.34
C ILE A 889 20.06 18.01 62.80
N GLY A 890 21.05 18.61 63.48
CA GLY A 890 20.92 19.01 64.87
C GLY A 890 21.92 20.05 65.34
N HIS A 891 21.73 20.50 66.57
CA HIS A 891 22.46 21.59 67.20
C HIS A 891 22.62 21.36 68.72
N ALA A 892 23.63 22.03 69.32
CA ALA A 892 23.90 21.98 70.75
C ALA A 892 24.05 23.39 71.35
N THR A 893 23.18 23.68 72.33
CA THR A 893 23.20 24.84 73.26
C THR A 893 23.56 26.21 72.67
N GLY A 894 22.56 27.04 72.43
CA GLY A 894 22.72 28.48 72.17
C GLY A 894 21.54 29.09 71.43
N THR A 895 21.60 30.40 71.21
CA THR A 895 20.65 31.16 70.35
C THR A 895 21.17 31.30 68.90
N ASN A 896 22.03 30.39 68.46
CA ASN A 896 22.63 30.44 67.12
C ASN A 896 21.86 29.55 66.15
N ILE A 897 21.48 30.12 65.01
CA ILE A 897 20.80 29.39 63.94
C ILE A 897 21.86 28.60 63.16
N VAL A 898 21.69 27.28 63.07
CA VAL A 898 22.40 26.44 62.09
C VAL A 898 21.57 26.43 60.82
N LEU A 899 22.18 26.72 59.67
CA LEU A 899 21.54 26.71 58.35
C LEU A 899 22.13 25.59 57.48
N PHE A 900 21.26 24.72 56.99
CA PHE A 900 21.55 23.67 56.02
C PHE A 900 20.47 23.67 54.94
N ASP A 901 20.83 23.27 53.72
CA ASP A 901 19.92 23.12 52.57
C ASP A 901 20.04 21.74 51.92
N ASP A 902 19.07 21.38 51.07
CA ASP A 902 19.08 20.18 50.21
C ASP A 902 19.37 18.89 50.99
N LEU A 903 18.45 18.56 51.91
CA LEU A 903 18.59 17.41 52.79
C LEU A 903 18.05 16.16 52.09
N GLN A 904 18.93 15.20 51.84
CA GLN A 904 18.55 13.99 51.11
C GLN A 904 19.20 12.73 51.67
N PHE A 905 18.45 11.63 51.60
CA PHE A 905 18.97 10.28 51.81
C PHE A 905 18.68 9.44 50.56
N VAL A 906 19.70 8.85 49.96
CA VAL A 906 19.58 7.93 48.83
C VAL A 906 19.98 6.54 49.31
N ALA A 907 19.01 5.63 49.34
CA ALA A 907 19.17 4.23 49.78
C ALA A 907 20.15 3.43 48.90
#